data_AF-A0A8I6AAK9-F1
#
_entry.id   AF-A0A8I6AAK9-F1
#
_cell.length_a   1.000
_cell.length_b   1.000
_cell.length_c   1.000
_cell.angle_alpha   90.00
_cell.angle_beta   90.00
_cell.angle_gamma   90.00
#
_symmetry.space_group_name_H-M   'P 1'
#
loop_
_entity.id
_entity.type
_entity.pdbx_description
1 polymer ?
#
loop_
_entity_poly.entity_id
_entity_poly.type
_entity_poly.pdbx_seq_one_letter_code
_entity_poly.pdbx_strand_id
1 'polypeptide(L)'
;MSSGLWNQEKVTSPYWEERLFYLLLQECSVTDKQTQKLLRVPKGSIGQYIQDRSVGHSRVPSAKGKKNQIGLKILEQPHAVLFVDEKDVVEINEKFTELLLAITNCEERLSLFRNRIRLSKGLQVDVGSPVRVQLRSGEEKFPGVVRFRGPLLAERTVSGIFFGVELLEEGRGQGFTDGVYQGKQLFQCDEDCGVFVALDKLELIEDDDNGLESDFAGPGDTVQVEPPPLEINSRVSLKVGESTESGTVIFCDVLPGKESLGYFVGVDMDNPIGNWDGRFDGVQLCSFASVESTVLLHINDIIPDSVTQERRPPKLAFMSRGVGDKGSSSHNKPKVTGSTSDPGSRNRSELFYTLNGSSVDSQQQSKSKNPWYIDEAFGGYLSEVVEENTPPKMEKEGLEIMIGKKKGIQGHYNSCYLDSTLFCLFAFSSALDTVLLRPKEKNDVEYYSETQELLRTEIVNPLRIYGYVCATKIMKLRKILEKVEAASGFTSEEKDPEEFLNILFHDILRVEPLLKIRSAGQKVQDCNFYQIFMEKNEKVGVPTIQQLLEWSFINSNLKFAEAPSCLIIQMPRFGKDFKLFKKIFPSLELNITDLLEDTPRQCRICGGLAMYECRECYDDPDISAGKIKQFCKTCSTQVHLHPRRLNHTYHPVSLPKDLPDWDWRHGCIPCQKMELFAVLCIETSHYVAFVKYGKDDSAWLFFDSMADRDGGQNGFNIPQVTPCPEVGEYLKMSLEDLHSLDSRRIQGCARRLLCDAYMCMYQSPTMSLYK
;
A
#
# COMPACT_ATOMS: atom_id res chain seq x y z
N MET A 1 44.28 -11.41 -57.71
CA MET A 1 43.45 -10.20 -57.87
C MET A 1 42.44 -10.27 -56.72
N SER A 2 42.65 -9.55 -55.61
CA SER A 2 42.28 -8.13 -55.39
C SER A 2 40.76 -7.92 -55.47
N SER A 3 40.08 -7.23 -54.55
CA SER A 3 40.42 -6.53 -53.28
C SER A 3 39.09 -5.95 -52.75
N GLY A 4 38.81 -5.72 -51.47
CA GLY A 4 39.58 -5.75 -50.22
C GLY A 4 39.03 -4.65 -49.29
N LEU A 5 39.42 -4.62 -48.00
CA LEU A 5 39.13 -3.55 -47.02
C LEU A 5 37.63 -3.41 -46.61
N TRP A 6 37.26 -3.18 -45.33
CA TRP A 6 38.06 -2.99 -44.12
C TRP A 6 37.87 -4.12 -43.10
N ASN A 7 38.98 -4.64 -42.57
CA ASN A 7 39.07 -4.75 -41.11
C ASN A 7 39.22 -3.32 -40.58
N GLN A 8 38.34 -2.88 -39.69
CA GLN A 8 38.75 -1.92 -38.67
C GLN A 8 38.91 -2.70 -37.37
N GLU A 9 40.14 -2.71 -36.87
CA GLU A 9 40.45 -3.18 -35.54
C GLU A 9 39.59 -2.40 -34.54
N LYS A 10 39.01 -3.07 -33.53
CA LYS A 10 38.46 -2.35 -32.39
C LYS A 10 39.63 -1.73 -31.64
N VAL A 11 39.92 -0.46 -31.97
CA VAL A 11 40.93 0.36 -31.29
C VAL A 11 40.62 0.34 -29.80
N THR A 12 41.46 -0.37 -29.04
CA THR A 12 41.48 -0.34 -27.59
C THR A 12 41.90 1.06 -27.16
N SER A 13 40.92 1.91 -26.84
CA SER A 13 41.16 3.29 -26.42
C SER A 13 42.14 3.31 -25.24
N PRO A 14 43.36 3.88 -25.38
CA PRO A 14 44.44 3.67 -24.42
C PRO A 14 44.40 4.70 -23.27
N TYR A 15 43.22 4.91 -22.68
CA TYR A 15 43.04 5.70 -21.47
C TYR A 15 42.03 5.03 -20.53
N TRP A 16 42.54 4.48 -19.44
CA TRP A 16 41.73 4.20 -18.26
C TRP A 16 41.45 5.53 -17.58
N GLU A 17 40.26 6.11 -17.81
CA GLU A 17 39.74 7.14 -16.90
C GLU A 17 39.45 6.44 -15.56
N GLU A 18 40.30 6.70 -14.56
CA GLU A 18 40.15 6.12 -13.23
C GLU A 18 38.77 6.46 -12.65
N ARG A 19 37.99 5.41 -12.39
CA ARG A 19 36.62 5.53 -11.89
C ARG A 19 36.64 5.81 -10.39
N LEU A 20 36.97 7.04 -10.03
CA LEU A 20 36.96 7.46 -8.63
C LEU A 20 35.51 7.62 -8.14
N PHE A 21 35.16 6.88 -7.09
CA PHE A 21 33.86 6.93 -6.43
C PHE A 21 34.03 7.54 -5.04
N TYR A 22 33.00 8.24 -4.57
CA TYR A 22 33.00 8.95 -3.31
C TYR A 22 31.70 8.69 -2.54
N LEU A 23 31.81 8.36 -1.26
CA LEU A 23 30.69 8.30 -0.33
C LEU A 23 30.53 9.66 0.35
N LEU A 24 29.30 10.18 0.38
CA LEU A 24 28.97 11.45 1.02
C LEU A 24 28.80 11.27 2.55
N LEU A 25 29.43 12.11 3.37
CA LEU A 25 29.38 11.99 4.85
C LEU A 25 28.23 12.75 5.52
N GLN A 26 27.67 13.76 4.86
CA GLN A 26 26.62 14.65 5.40
C GLN A 26 25.49 14.88 4.38
N GLU A 27 24.30 15.29 4.83
CA GLU A 27 23.25 15.71 3.88
C GLU A 27 23.68 16.98 3.11
N CYS A 28 23.45 16.99 1.81
CA CYS A 28 23.72 18.14 0.93
C CYS A 28 22.47 18.53 0.15
N SER A 29 22.26 19.83 -0.06
CA SER A 29 21.16 20.36 -0.89
C SER A 29 21.71 20.94 -2.19
N VAL A 30 21.05 20.64 -3.31
CA VAL A 30 21.42 21.12 -4.66
C VAL A 30 20.19 21.53 -5.44
N THR A 31 20.27 22.62 -6.21
CA THR A 31 19.23 22.97 -7.16
C THR A 31 19.45 22.19 -8.45
N ASP A 32 18.49 21.36 -8.84
CA ASP A 32 18.53 20.66 -10.12
C ASP A 32 18.46 21.66 -11.30
N LYS A 33 19.36 21.51 -12.27
CA LYS A 33 19.51 22.49 -13.35
C LYS A 33 18.38 22.45 -14.37
N GLN A 34 17.70 21.30 -14.53
CA GLN A 34 16.63 21.14 -15.52
C GLN A 34 15.26 21.58 -14.98
N THR A 35 14.97 21.25 -13.72
CA THR A 35 13.66 21.47 -13.08
C THR A 35 13.63 22.64 -12.11
N GLN A 36 14.79 23.23 -11.76
CA GLN A 36 14.96 24.30 -10.77
C GLN A 36 14.46 23.92 -9.35
N LYS A 37 14.21 22.63 -9.08
CA LYS A 37 13.81 22.13 -7.76
C LYS A 37 15.03 21.94 -6.85
N LEU A 38 14.84 22.20 -5.56
CA LEU A 38 15.82 21.88 -4.53
C LEU A 38 15.76 20.38 -4.20
N LEU A 39 16.77 19.63 -4.60
CA LEU A 39 17.00 18.24 -4.21
C LEU A 39 17.82 18.19 -2.92
N ARG A 40 17.45 17.29 -2.00
CA ARG A 40 18.28 16.87 -0.87
C ARG A 40 18.90 15.52 -1.20
N VAL A 41 20.22 15.42 -1.05
CA VAL A 41 20.99 14.19 -1.21
C VAL A 41 21.47 13.77 0.19
N PRO A 42 21.07 12.58 0.68
CA PRO A 42 21.34 12.17 2.06
C PRO A 42 22.82 11.80 2.28
N LYS A 43 23.26 11.87 3.53
CA LYS A 43 24.49 11.21 4.00
C LYS A 43 24.45 9.73 3.58
N GLY A 44 25.58 9.20 3.11
CA GLY A 44 25.68 7.85 2.58
C GLY A 44 25.32 7.68 1.10
N SER A 45 24.89 8.71 0.38
CA SER A 45 24.80 8.62 -1.09
C SER A 45 26.18 8.44 -1.75
N ILE A 46 26.22 7.70 -2.86
CA ILE A 46 27.45 7.47 -3.64
C ILE A 46 27.46 8.36 -4.89
N GLY A 47 28.55 9.09 -5.09
CA GLY A 47 28.84 9.86 -6.29
C GLY A 47 30.02 9.30 -7.08
N GLN A 48 29.95 9.34 -8.41
CA GLN A 48 31.11 9.18 -9.30
C GLN A 48 31.73 10.55 -9.56
N TYR A 49 33.06 10.64 -9.53
CA TYR A 49 33.80 11.85 -9.83
C TYR A 49 33.59 12.32 -11.28
N ILE A 50 33.44 13.63 -11.47
CA ILE A 50 33.41 14.28 -12.79
C ILE A 50 34.64 15.17 -12.91
N GLN A 51 35.54 14.86 -13.83
CA GLN A 51 36.62 15.77 -14.20
C GLN A 51 36.08 16.88 -15.12
N ASP A 52 36.20 18.14 -14.68
CA ASP A 52 35.70 19.29 -15.43
C ASP A 52 36.58 19.59 -16.67
N ARG A 53 36.12 19.11 -17.83
CA ARG A 53 36.78 19.33 -19.13
C ARG A 53 36.69 20.77 -19.66
N SER A 54 36.10 21.73 -18.91
CA SER A 54 36.01 23.14 -19.34
C SER A 54 37.26 23.98 -19.05
N VAL A 55 38.19 23.50 -18.21
CA VAL A 55 39.42 24.23 -17.87
C VAL A 55 40.61 23.65 -18.65
N GLY A 56 40.96 24.29 -19.77
CA GLY A 56 42.10 23.90 -20.61
C GLY A 56 43.47 23.98 -19.92
N HIS A 57 44.44 23.23 -20.45
CA HIS A 57 45.77 23.06 -19.84
C HIS A 57 46.50 24.38 -19.53
N SER A 58 46.64 24.71 -18.24
CA SER A 58 47.65 25.65 -17.74
C SER A 58 47.93 25.44 -16.25
N ARG A 59 49.14 24.95 -15.93
CA ARG A 59 49.67 25.00 -14.56
C ARG A 59 50.14 26.43 -14.25
N VAL A 60 49.24 27.27 -13.72
CA VAL A 60 49.58 28.57 -13.13
C VAL A 60 49.06 28.61 -11.68
N PRO A 61 49.92 28.73 -10.66
CA PRO A 61 49.50 28.76 -9.27
C PRO A 61 48.89 30.13 -8.92
N SER A 62 47.58 30.28 -9.08
CA SER A 62 46.86 31.48 -8.65
C SER A 62 46.53 31.42 -7.16
N ALA A 63 46.96 32.42 -6.41
CA ALA A 63 46.89 32.42 -4.95
C ALA A 63 45.53 32.88 -4.39
N LYS A 64 45.27 32.48 -3.14
CA LYS A 64 44.15 32.89 -2.25
C LYS A 64 42.76 32.31 -2.59
N GLY A 65 42.34 31.33 -1.78
CA GLY A 65 40.96 31.26 -1.29
C GLY A 65 39.93 30.46 -2.09
N LYS A 66 40.30 29.68 -3.11
CA LYS A 66 39.38 28.69 -3.68
C LYS A 66 39.24 27.49 -2.74
N LYS A 67 38.00 27.08 -2.46
CA LYS A 67 37.70 25.83 -1.75
C LYS A 67 38.07 24.63 -2.62
N ASN A 68 38.60 23.56 -2.02
CA ASN A 68 38.71 22.26 -2.67
C ASN A 68 37.31 21.65 -2.74
N GLN A 69 36.63 21.82 -3.88
CA GLN A 69 35.31 21.24 -4.13
C GLN A 69 35.38 20.19 -5.23
N ILE A 70 34.85 19.00 -4.91
CA ILE A 70 34.83 17.82 -5.78
C ILE A 70 33.48 17.76 -6.49
N GLY A 71 33.51 17.66 -7.83
CA GLY A 71 32.32 17.48 -8.66
C GLY A 71 31.89 16.01 -8.68
N LEU A 72 30.68 15.71 -8.21
CA LEU A 72 30.16 14.34 -8.07
C LEU A 72 28.82 14.16 -8.79
N LYS A 73 28.71 13.16 -9.66
CA LYS A 73 27.45 12.67 -10.24
C LYS A 73 26.87 11.59 -9.33
N ILE A 74 25.69 11.79 -8.77
CA ILE A 74 25.08 10.80 -7.85
C ILE A 74 24.62 9.56 -8.63
N LEU A 75 25.09 8.37 -8.25
CA LEU A 75 24.77 7.11 -8.95
C LEU A 75 23.31 6.69 -8.78
N GLU A 76 22.68 7.12 -7.69
CA GLU A 76 21.27 6.88 -7.36
C GLU A 76 20.33 7.86 -8.10
N GLN A 77 20.84 9.03 -8.49
CA GLN A 77 20.10 10.12 -9.13
C GLN A 77 20.96 10.69 -10.28
N PRO A 78 20.98 10.06 -11.47
CA PRO A 78 21.98 10.35 -12.52
C PRO A 78 21.89 11.76 -13.15
N HIS A 79 20.91 12.57 -12.77
CA HIS A 79 20.78 13.97 -13.15
C HIS A 79 21.37 14.94 -12.09
N ALA A 80 21.50 14.49 -10.84
CA ALA A 80 22.05 15.29 -9.74
C ALA A 80 23.58 15.34 -9.81
N VAL A 81 24.12 16.56 -9.91
CA VAL A 81 25.57 16.84 -9.86
C VAL A 81 25.84 17.78 -8.69
N LEU A 82 26.56 17.28 -7.69
CA LEU A 82 26.99 18.06 -6.52
C LEU A 82 28.38 18.66 -6.75
N PHE A 83 28.64 19.77 -6.06
CA PHE A 83 30.00 20.26 -5.77
C PHE A 83 30.13 20.30 -4.25
N VAL A 84 30.99 19.44 -3.70
CA VAL A 84 31.08 19.20 -2.25
C VAL A 84 32.49 19.50 -1.76
N ASP A 85 32.64 20.14 -0.60
CA ASP A 85 33.96 20.37 0.01
C ASP A 85 34.64 19.00 0.30
N GLU A 86 35.92 18.84 -0.04
CA GLU A 86 36.70 17.59 0.04
C GLU A 86 36.62 16.86 1.40
N LYS A 87 36.47 17.62 2.49
CA LYS A 87 36.28 17.14 3.87
C LYS A 87 34.96 16.38 4.14
N ASP A 88 33.95 16.56 3.28
CA ASP A 88 32.58 16.07 3.51
C ASP A 88 32.27 14.80 2.69
N VAL A 89 33.29 14.25 2.02
CA VAL A 89 33.24 13.05 1.19
C VAL A 89 34.44 12.15 1.49
N VAL A 90 34.34 10.86 1.19
CA VAL A 90 35.46 9.91 1.31
C VAL A 90 35.55 9.08 0.04
N GLU A 91 36.74 8.96 -0.54
CA GLU A 91 36.99 8.09 -1.69
C GLU A 91 36.74 6.62 -1.33
N ILE A 92 36.09 5.89 -2.23
CA ILE A 92 35.78 4.46 -2.10
C ILE A 92 36.22 3.73 -3.38
N ASN A 93 36.85 2.56 -3.21
CA ASN A 93 37.27 1.74 -4.36
C ASN A 93 36.05 1.07 -5.05
N GLU A 94 36.24 0.63 -6.30
CA GLU A 94 35.15 0.07 -7.11
C GLU A 94 34.51 -1.17 -6.45
N LYS A 95 35.28 -2.07 -5.82
CA LYS A 95 34.73 -3.27 -5.14
C LYS A 95 33.87 -2.94 -3.92
N PHE A 96 34.26 -1.95 -3.11
CA PHE A 96 33.42 -1.45 -2.02
C PHE A 96 32.22 -0.68 -2.57
N THR A 97 32.36 0.01 -3.71
CA THR A 97 31.22 0.66 -4.40
C THR A 97 30.17 -0.37 -4.81
N GLU A 98 30.58 -1.48 -5.42
CA GLU A 98 29.70 -2.58 -5.83
C GLU A 98 28.92 -3.16 -4.64
N LEU A 99 29.57 -3.43 -3.50
CA LEU A 99 28.87 -3.93 -2.30
C LEU A 99 27.92 -2.89 -1.68
N LEU A 100 28.35 -1.64 -1.58
CA LEU A 100 27.58 -0.57 -0.91
C LEU A 100 26.41 -0.07 -1.77
N LEU A 101 26.52 -0.12 -3.11
CA LEU A 101 25.48 0.34 -4.05
C LEU A 101 24.26 -0.59 -4.11
N ALA A 102 24.39 -1.84 -3.64
CA ALA A 102 23.25 -2.76 -3.50
C ALA A 102 22.37 -2.43 -2.27
N ILE A 103 22.95 -1.85 -1.22
CA ILE A 103 22.27 -1.41 -0.01
C ILE A 103 21.47 -0.15 -0.36
N THR A 104 20.15 -0.21 -0.30
CA THR A 104 19.27 0.91 -0.71
C THR A 104 19.26 2.05 0.31
N ASN A 105 19.19 1.70 1.60
CA ASN A 105 19.20 2.65 2.71
C ASN A 105 20.59 3.28 2.90
N CYS A 106 20.67 4.60 2.72
CA CYS A 106 21.92 5.35 2.80
C CYS A 106 22.53 5.41 4.22
N GLU A 107 21.72 5.30 5.28
CA GLU A 107 22.20 5.28 6.67
C GLU A 107 22.79 3.90 7.02
N GLU A 108 22.12 2.80 6.67
CA GLU A 108 22.68 1.44 6.80
C GLU A 108 23.96 1.29 5.97
N ARG A 109 23.98 1.83 4.75
CA ARG A 109 25.17 1.87 3.89
C ARG A 109 26.34 2.64 4.54
N LEU A 110 26.07 3.80 5.15
CA LEU A 110 27.08 4.59 5.86
C LEU A 110 27.56 3.90 7.15
N SER A 111 26.67 3.17 7.83
CA SER A 111 27.01 2.35 9.00
C SER A 111 27.92 1.18 8.63
N LEU A 112 27.56 0.40 7.60
CA LEU A 112 28.41 -0.69 7.10
C LEU A 112 29.74 -0.17 6.56
N PHE A 113 29.76 0.99 5.90
CA PHE A 113 31.00 1.63 5.48
C PHE A 113 31.94 1.92 6.66
N ARG A 114 31.40 2.43 7.78
CA ARG A 114 32.19 2.65 9.01
C ARG A 114 32.72 1.34 9.58
N ASN A 115 31.96 0.24 9.51
CA ASN A 115 32.44 -1.10 9.85
C ASN A 115 33.35 -1.69 8.75
N ARG A 116 34.59 -1.19 8.69
CA ARG A 116 35.64 -1.63 7.77
C ARG A 116 35.90 -3.14 7.81
N ILE A 117 35.74 -3.77 8.97
CA ILE A 117 35.97 -5.22 9.15
C ILE A 117 34.87 -6.00 8.41
N ARG A 118 33.58 -5.73 8.71
CA ARG A 118 32.45 -6.40 8.05
C ARG A 118 32.41 -6.14 6.54
N LEU A 119 32.75 -4.93 6.10
CA LEU A 119 32.85 -4.62 4.66
C LEU A 119 34.00 -5.39 3.97
N SER A 120 35.10 -5.64 4.67
CA SER A 120 36.24 -6.42 4.15
C SER A 120 35.99 -7.94 4.19
N LYS A 121 35.28 -8.45 5.21
CA LYS A 121 34.76 -9.83 5.23
C LYS A 121 33.73 -10.03 4.10
N GLY A 122 32.88 -9.03 3.83
CA GLY A 122 31.90 -9.03 2.74
C GLY A 122 32.45 -9.17 1.32
N LEU A 123 33.73 -8.85 1.10
CA LEU A 123 34.41 -9.13 -0.18
C LEU A 123 34.72 -10.61 -0.38
N GLN A 124 34.78 -11.40 0.70
CA GLN A 124 35.16 -12.82 0.74
C GLN A 124 33.92 -13.76 0.75
N VAL A 125 32.71 -13.20 0.88
CA VAL A 125 31.46 -13.94 0.64
C VAL A 125 31.43 -14.34 -0.83
N ASP A 126 31.36 -15.64 -1.13
CA ASP A 126 31.27 -16.19 -2.49
C ASP A 126 30.21 -17.30 -2.55
N VAL A 127 29.95 -17.84 -3.75
CA VAL A 127 28.97 -18.92 -3.94
C VAL A 127 29.46 -20.18 -3.22
N GLY A 128 28.67 -20.67 -2.27
CA GLY A 128 29.00 -21.76 -1.35
C GLY A 128 29.20 -21.30 0.10
N SER A 129 29.41 -20.00 0.37
CA SER A 129 29.63 -19.51 1.74
C SER A 129 28.41 -19.75 2.66
N PRO A 130 28.61 -20.28 3.88
CA PRO A 130 27.57 -20.34 4.89
C PRO A 130 27.34 -18.94 5.50
N VAL A 131 26.07 -18.56 5.65
CA VAL A 131 25.65 -17.23 6.13
C VAL A 131 24.44 -17.34 7.04
N ARG A 132 24.25 -16.34 7.90
CA ARG A 132 22.96 -16.06 8.52
C ARG A 132 22.34 -14.83 7.85
N VAL A 133 21.10 -14.98 7.37
CA VAL A 133 20.36 -13.91 6.69
C VAL A 133 19.38 -13.27 7.66
N GLN A 134 19.54 -11.97 7.89
CA GLN A 134 18.49 -11.19 8.54
C GLN A 134 17.47 -10.78 7.49
N LEU A 135 16.31 -11.46 7.48
CA LEU A 135 15.19 -11.05 6.65
C LEU A 135 14.62 -9.74 7.20
N ARG A 136 14.07 -9.80 8.42
CA ARG A 136 13.40 -8.67 9.08
C ARG A 136 14.33 -7.97 10.06
N SER A 137 14.28 -6.64 10.07
CA SER A 137 15.16 -5.83 10.91
C SER A 137 14.72 -5.90 12.39
N GLY A 138 15.52 -6.58 13.22
CA GLY A 138 15.22 -6.81 14.64
C GLY A 138 14.71 -8.21 14.97
N GLU A 139 14.48 -9.06 13.96
CA GLU A 139 14.19 -10.48 14.16
C GLU A 139 15.46 -11.35 14.05
N GLU A 140 15.31 -12.63 14.40
CA GLU A 140 16.36 -13.65 14.31
C GLU A 140 16.83 -13.88 12.87
N LYS A 141 18.06 -14.36 12.71
CA LYS A 141 18.72 -14.52 11.41
C LYS A 141 18.74 -15.99 11.02
N PHE A 142 18.05 -16.33 9.94
CA PHE A 142 17.93 -17.71 9.46
C PHE A 142 19.25 -18.20 8.85
N PRO A 143 19.64 -19.47 9.07
CA PRO A 143 20.80 -20.05 8.40
C PRO A 143 20.54 -20.16 6.88
N GLY A 144 21.59 -20.05 6.08
CA GLY A 144 21.50 -20.15 4.63
C GLY A 144 22.86 -20.32 3.95
N VAL A 145 22.83 -20.66 2.66
CA VAL A 145 24.03 -20.82 1.83
C VAL A 145 23.92 -19.92 0.59
N VAL A 146 24.96 -19.14 0.33
CA VAL A 146 25.03 -18.26 -0.84
C VAL A 146 25.05 -19.11 -2.11
N ARG A 147 24.03 -18.99 -2.97
CA ARG A 147 23.91 -19.70 -4.25
C ARG A 147 24.17 -18.81 -5.47
N PHE A 148 24.04 -17.50 -5.32
CA PHE A 148 24.35 -16.51 -6.36
C PHE A 148 25.07 -15.31 -5.76
N ARG A 149 25.99 -14.71 -6.52
CA ARG A 149 26.66 -13.44 -6.19
C ARG A 149 26.85 -12.63 -7.47
N GLY A 150 26.29 -11.43 -7.52
CA GLY A 150 26.47 -10.54 -8.67
C GLY A 150 25.38 -9.48 -8.83
N PRO A 151 25.42 -8.73 -9.95
CA PRO A 151 24.43 -7.69 -10.22
C PRO A 151 23.10 -8.26 -10.71
N LEU A 152 22.01 -7.80 -10.10
CA LEU A 152 20.64 -8.11 -10.53
C LEU A 152 20.12 -7.17 -11.64
N LEU A 153 20.75 -6.01 -11.85
CA LEU A 153 20.36 -5.02 -12.85
C LEU A 153 21.58 -4.58 -13.68
N ALA A 154 21.44 -4.62 -15.00
CA ALA A 154 22.53 -4.46 -15.97
C ALA A 154 22.58 -3.06 -16.64
N GLU A 155 22.13 -2.02 -15.92
CA GLU A 155 21.77 -0.71 -16.50
C GLU A 155 22.66 0.47 -16.04
N ARG A 156 23.80 0.20 -15.38
CA ARG A 156 24.67 1.25 -14.79
C ARG A 156 26.15 1.06 -15.16
N THR A 157 26.93 2.14 -15.01
CA THR A 157 28.40 2.15 -15.21
C THR A 157 29.14 1.30 -14.17
N VAL A 158 28.58 1.21 -12.96
CA VAL A 158 28.87 0.22 -11.90
C VAL A 158 27.52 -0.22 -11.32
N SER A 159 27.37 -1.52 -11.08
CA SER A 159 26.14 -2.13 -10.54
C SER A 159 26.36 -2.64 -9.11
N GLY A 160 25.30 -2.66 -8.30
CA GLY A 160 25.35 -3.24 -6.96
C GLY A 160 25.44 -4.77 -7.00
N ILE A 161 26.30 -5.37 -6.17
CA ILE A 161 26.37 -6.82 -5.97
C ILE A 161 25.34 -7.24 -4.93
N PHE A 162 24.43 -8.13 -5.33
CA PHE A 162 23.50 -8.83 -4.45
C PHE A 162 23.93 -10.28 -4.28
N PHE A 163 23.47 -10.88 -3.20
CA PHE A 163 23.66 -12.27 -2.87
C PHE A 163 22.30 -12.98 -2.96
N GLY A 164 22.21 -14.00 -3.79
CA GLY A 164 21.12 -14.96 -3.77
C GLY A 164 21.47 -16.05 -2.77
N VAL A 165 20.62 -16.27 -1.78
CA VAL A 165 20.85 -17.22 -0.67
C VAL A 165 19.71 -18.21 -0.63
N GLU A 166 20.03 -19.49 -0.52
CA GLU A 166 19.06 -20.53 -0.15
C GLU A 166 19.02 -20.63 1.38
N LEU A 167 17.85 -20.42 1.97
CA LEU A 167 17.62 -20.55 3.40
C LEU A 167 17.52 -22.03 3.78
N LEU A 168 18.10 -22.38 4.92
CA LEU A 168 18.17 -23.75 5.44
C LEU A 168 17.33 -23.88 6.71
N GLU A 169 17.09 -25.13 7.10
CA GLU A 169 16.49 -25.49 8.39
C GLU A 169 15.20 -24.70 8.68
N GLU A 170 15.19 -23.91 9.75
CA GLU A 170 14.04 -23.11 10.22
C GLU A 170 13.67 -21.94 9.27
N GLY A 171 14.55 -21.60 8.33
CA GLY A 171 14.33 -20.60 7.29
C GLY A 171 13.66 -21.13 6.01
N ARG A 172 13.46 -22.44 5.85
CA ARG A 172 12.76 -22.99 4.67
C ARG A 172 11.26 -22.65 4.76
N GLY A 173 10.70 -22.13 3.68
CA GLY A 173 9.37 -21.50 3.69
C GLY A 173 9.35 -20.05 4.20
N GLN A 174 10.48 -19.52 4.67
CA GLN A 174 10.69 -18.07 4.94
C GLN A 174 11.43 -17.38 3.78
N GLY A 175 11.71 -18.12 2.70
CA GLY A 175 12.29 -17.59 1.47
C GLY A 175 11.21 -17.08 0.54
N PHE A 176 11.62 -16.25 -0.41
CA PHE A 176 10.73 -15.37 -1.19
C PHE A 176 11.05 -15.41 -2.71
N THR A 177 11.70 -16.48 -3.17
CA THR A 177 11.94 -16.88 -4.57
C THR A 177 12.44 -18.33 -4.62
N ASP A 178 12.28 -19.00 -5.76
CA ASP A 178 12.93 -20.27 -6.13
C ASP A 178 14.37 -20.09 -6.65
N GLY A 179 14.82 -18.84 -6.79
CA GLY A 179 16.08 -18.42 -7.41
C GLY A 179 15.94 -17.76 -8.79
N VAL A 180 14.71 -17.53 -9.28
CA VAL A 180 14.42 -16.70 -10.47
C VAL A 180 14.36 -15.21 -10.13
N TYR A 181 15.05 -14.40 -10.94
CA TYR A 181 14.93 -12.93 -10.94
C TYR A 181 14.80 -12.41 -12.38
N GLN A 182 13.82 -11.53 -12.65
CA GLN A 182 13.50 -11.00 -13.97
C GLN A 182 13.33 -12.07 -15.07
N GLY A 183 12.70 -13.20 -14.71
CA GLY A 183 12.49 -14.36 -15.60
C GLY A 183 13.77 -15.14 -15.94
N LYS A 184 14.89 -14.85 -15.27
CA LYS A 184 16.16 -15.58 -15.40
C LYS A 184 16.42 -16.36 -14.12
N GLN A 185 16.62 -17.67 -14.24
CA GLN A 185 17.17 -18.49 -13.16
C GLN A 185 18.60 -18.01 -12.84
N LEU A 186 18.86 -17.61 -11.59
CA LEU A 186 20.18 -17.22 -11.11
C LEU A 186 20.78 -18.27 -10.16
N PHE A 187 19.91 -18.95 -9.41
CA PHE A 187 20.19 -20.20 -8.71
C PHE A 187 18.91 -21.05 -8.65
N GLN A 188 18.98 -22.25 -8.07
CA GLN A 188 17.82 -23.10 -7.86
C GLN A 188 17.77 -23.54 -6.39
N CYS A 189 16.57 -23.53 -5.82
CA CYS A 189 16.20 -24.07 -4.51
C CYS A 189 14.71 -24.46 -4.56
N ASP A 190 14.14 -24.92 -3.44
CA ASP A 190 12.70 -25.17 -3.35
C ASP A 190 11.89 -23.86 -3.39
N GLU A 191 10.58 -23.99 -3.66
CA GLU A 191 9.63 -22.87 -3.58
C GLU A 191 9.65 -22.23 -2.17
N ASP A 192 9.60 -20.90 -2.13
CA ASP A 192 9.72 -20.09 -0.91
C ASP A 192 10.91 -20.46 0.01
N CYS A 193 12.06 -20.83 -0.59
CA CYS A 193 13.31 -21.10 0.14
C CYS A 193 14.50 -20.20 -0.24
N GLY A 194 14.45 -19.46 -1.35
CA GLY A 194 15.52 -18.55 -1.79
C GLY A 194 15.24 -17.08 -1.50
N VAL A 195 16.28 -16.25 -1.33
CA VAL A 195 16.17 -14.80 -1.15
C VAL A 195 17.27 -14.05 -1.88
N PHE A 196 17.03 -12.78 -2.27
CA PHE A 196 18.06 -11.89 -2.83
C PHE A 196 18.28 -10.69 -1.89
N VAL A 197 19.48 -10.57 -1.33
CA VAL A 197 19.81 -9.59 -0.29
C VAL A 197 21.14 -8.85 -0.56
N ALA A 198 21.36 -7.75 0.15
CA ALA A 198 22.62 -7.01 0.17
C ALA A 198 23.41 -7.31 1.46
N LEU A 199 24.68 -6.89 1.49
CA LEU A 199 25.66 -7.29 2.52
C LEU A 199 25.29 -6.86 3.97
N ASP A 200 24.49 -5.81 4.13
CA ASP A 200 23.98 -5.35 5.42
C ASP A 200 23.03 -6.35 6.09
N LYS A 201 22.36 -7.19 5.30
CA LYS A 201 21.47 -8.27 5.76
C LYS A 201 22.17 -9.64 5.89
N LEU A 202 23.45 -9.73 5.52
CA LEU A 202 24.27 -10.94 5.66
C LEU A 202 25.24 -10.89 6.84
N GLU A 203 25.18 -11.92 7.68
CA GLU A 203 26.19 -12.27 8.65
C GLU A 203 26.95 -13.50 8.17
N LEU A 204 28.29 -13.46 8.26
CA LEU A 204 29.15 -14.59 7.91
C LEU A 204 29.27 -15.54 9.10
N ILE A 205 29.10 -16.83 8.84
CA ILE A 205 29.52 -17.89 9.76
C ILE A 205 31.01 -18.12 9.48
N GLU A 206 31.84 -18.26 10.52
CA GLU A 206 33.27 -18.57 10.37
C GLU A 206 33.48 -20.08 10.51
N ASP A 207 34.19 -20.71 9.57
CA ASP A 207 34.24 -22.17 9.40
C ASP A 207 35.03 -22.95 10.49
N ASP A 208 35.43 -22.29 11.58
CA ASP A 208 36.31 -22.84 12.64
C ASP A 208 35.63 -23.89 13.57
N ASP A 209 34.33 -24.18 13.36
CA ASP A 209 33.57 -25.16 14.17
C ASP A 209 33.20 -26.45 13.38
N ASN A 210 33.92 -26.76 12.30
CA ASN A 210 33.84 -28.05 11.59
C ASN A 210 34.89 -29.07 12.09
N GLY A 211 34.91 -29.30 13.41
CA GLY A 211 35.88 -30.14 14.13
C GLY A 211 35.35 -31.52 14.56
N LEU A 212 35.64 -32.55 13.77
CA LEU A 212 35.35 -33.99 13.96
C LEU A 212 35.37 -34.53 15.40
N GLU A 213 34.48 -35.50 15.68
CA GLU A 213 34.55 -36.40 16.84
C GLU A 213 35.95 -37.04 17.01
N SER A 214 36.71 -36.62 18.04
CA SER A 214 37.83 -37.41 18.57
C SER A 214 38.20 -36.98 20.00
N ASP A 215 38.38 -37.94 20.89
CA ASP A 215 38.82 -37.73 22.27
C ASP A 215 40.30 -37.27 22.38
N PHE A 216 40.70 -36.87 23.61
CA PHE A 216 42.07 -36.66 24.12
C PHE A 216 42.70 -35.24 24.07
N ALA A 217 42.31 -34.42 25.06
CA ALA A 217 43.23 -33.89 26.10
C ALA A 217 44.13 -32.63 25.89
N GLY A 218 43.56 -31.49 25.47
CA GLY A 218 43.94 -30.11 25.89
C GLY A 218 45.38 -29.59 25.63
N PRO A 219 45.83 -28.48 26.26
CA PRO A 219 45.11 -27.46 27.05
C PRO A 219 45.30 -25.98 26.58
N GLY A 220 44.32 -25.10 26.83
CA GLY A 220 44.40 -23.64 26.60
C GLY A 220 44.29 -23.22 25.11
N ASP A 221 43.91 -22.00 24.75
CA ASP A 221 43.46 -20.84 25.54
C ASP A 221 42.16 -20.25 24.95
N THR A 222 41.37 -19.52 25.75
CA THR A 222 40.13 -18.88 25.28
C THR A 222 40.37 -17.46 24.79
N VAL A 223 39.83 -17.13 23.60
CA VAL A 223 39.60 -15.75 23.15
C VAL A 223 38.10 -15.53 23.11
N GLN A 224 37.62 -14.49 23.79
CA GLN A 224 36.19 -14.28 24.03
C GLN A 224 35.54 -13.43 22.94
N VAL A 225 34.28 -13.74 22.62
CA VAL A 225 33.37 -12.88 21.87
C VAL A 225 32.45 -12.19 22.88
N GLU A 226 32.28 -10.87 22.76
CA GLU A 226 31.49 -10.08 23.72
C GLU A 226 29.97 -10.35 23.59
N PRO A 227 29.26 -10.68 24.67
CA PRO A 227 27.79 -10.65 24.72
C PRO A 227 27.27 -9.22 24.95
N PRO A 228 26.00 -8.92 24.59
CA PRO A 228 25.39 -7.63 24.92
C PRO A 228 25.20 -7.46 26.45
N PRO A 229 25.19 -6.22 26.98
CA PRO A 229 25.04 -5.95 28.41
C PRO A 229 23.66 -6.37 28.94
N LEU A 230 23.64 -6.88 30.17
CA LEU A 230 22.42 -7.34 30.84
C LEU A 230 21.54 -6.15 31.29
N GLU A 231 20.24 -6.22 31.03
CA GLU A 231 19.31 -5.15 31.42
C GLU A 231 19.20 -5.02 32.95
N ILE A 232 19.21 -3.78 33.45
CA ILE A 232 19.04 -3.48 34.87
C ILE A 232 17.62 -3.93 35.29
N ASN A 233 17.52 -4.55 36.47
CA ASN A 233 16.39 -5.30 37.01
C ASN A 233 16.19 -6.72 36.45
N SER A 234 17.07 -7.23 35.58
CA SER A 234 17.06 -8.64 35.18
C SER A 234 17.31 -9.56 36.38
N ARG A 235 16.65 -10.73 36.38
CA ARG A 235 16.95 -11.83 37.30
C ARG A 235 18.09 -12.69 36.76
N VAL A 236 19.01 -12.99 37.67
CA VAL A 236 20.25 -13.70 37.36
C VAL A 236 20.61 -14.66 38.48
N SER A 237 21.36 -15.69 38.12
CA SER A 237 21.84 -16.73 39.01
C SER A 237 23.37 -16.82 38.98
N LEU A 238 23.97 -17.01 40.16
CA LEU A 238 25.42 -17.11 40.40
C LEU A 238 25.76 -18.46 40.99
N LYS A 239 26.90 -19.06 40.61
CA LYS A 239 27.41 -20.28 41.28
C LYS A 239 28.38 -19.88 42.39
N VAL A 240 28.00 -20.14 43.63
CA VAL A 240 28.79 -19.82 44.83
C VAL A 240 29.20 -21.12 45.51
N GLY A 241 30.29 -21.72 44.99
CA GLY A 241 30.70 -23.07 45.39
C GLY A 241 29.81 -24.13 44.73
N GLU A 242 29.18 -24.98 45.54
CA GLU A 242 28.24 -26.02 45.05
C GLU A 242 26.77 -25.56 44.99
N SER A 243 26.42 -24.40 45.56
CA SER A 243 25.07 -23.82 45.46
C SER A 243 24.95 -22.80 44.33
N THR A 244 23.73 -22.66 43.81
CA THR A 244 23.34 -21.57 42.92
C THR A 244 22.52 -20.56 43.72
N GLU A 245 23.00 -19.33 43.81
CA GLU A 245 22.36 -18.22 44.52
C GLU A 245 21.81 -17.23 43.49
N SER A 246 20.58 -16.75 43.67
CA SER A 246 19.95 -15.83 42.71
C SER A 246 19.90 -14.39 43.23
N GLY A 247 19.86 -13.45 42.31
CA GLY A 247 19.83 -12.02 42.58
C GLY A 247 19.29 -11.21 41.42
N THR A 248 19.40 -9.89 41.54
CA THR A 248 18.82 -8.93 40.60
C THR A 248 19.89 -7.92 40.15
N VAL A 249 20.02 -7.69 38.85
CA VAL A 249 21.00 -6.74 38.29
C VAL A 249 20.63 -5.32 38.70
N ILE A 250 21.50 -4.63 39.45
CA ILE A 250 21.33 -3.21 39.85
C ILE A 250 22.36 -2.27 39.21
N PHE A 251 23.33 -2.81 38.47
CA PHE A 251 24.35 -2.08 37.73
C PHE A 251 24.87 -2.97 36.59
N CYS A 252 25.10 -2.43 35.39
CA CYS A 252 25.82 -3.11 34.31
C CYS A 252 26.50 -2.04 33.44
N ASP A 253 27.83 -1.93 33.51
CA ASP A 253 28.64 -0.98 32.73
C ASP A 253 30.13 -1.40 32.74
N VAL A 254 30.98 -0.74 31.96
CA VAL A 254 32.44 -0.88 32.04
C VAL A 254 32.98 -0.12 33.26
N LEU A 255 34.02 -0.65 33.92
CA LEU A 255 34.60 0.00 35.10
C LEU A 255 35.54 1.15 34.71
N PRO A 256 35.49 2.32 35.38
CA PRO A 256 36.34 3.47 35.05
C PRO A 256 37.84 3.12 35.02
N GLY A 257 38.52 3.45 33.91
CA GLY A 257 39.94 3.13 33.72
C GLY A 257 40.24 1.64 33.47
N LYS A 258 39.21 0.79 33.34
CA LYS A 258 39.31 -0.65 33.08
C LYS A 258 38.41 -1.08 31.90
N GLU A 259 38.18 -0.16 30.96
CA GLU A 259 37.37 -0.32 29.75
C GLU A 259 37.76 -1.57 28.91
N SER A 260 39.04 -1.96 28.93
CA SER A 260 39.54 -3.15 28.23
C SER A 260 39.31 -4.49 28.95
N LEU A 261 38.55 -4.51 30.06
CA LEU A 261 38.22 -5.70 30.84
C LEU A 261 36.72 -6.06 30.78
N GLY A 262 35.98 -5.51 29.80
CA GLY A 262 34.59 -5.86 29.53
C GLY A 262 33.59 -5.27 30.54
N TYR A 263 32.35 -5.74 30.44
CA TYR A 263 31.24 -5.29 31.30
C TYR A 263 31.31 -5.95 32.67
N PHE A 264 31.16 -5.13 33.71
CA PHE A 264 30.95 -5.58 35.08
C PHE A 264 29.51 -5.32 35.49
N VAL A 265 29.00 -6.21 36.33
CA VAL A 265 27.59 -6.27 36.70
C VAL A 265 27.50 -6.31 38.22
N GLY A 266 26.80 -5.34 38.78
CA GLY A 266 26.45 -5.32 40.20
C GLY A 266 25.12 -6.03 40.39
N VAL A 267 25.13 -7.11 41.16
CA VAL A 267 23.95 -7.94 41.44
C VAL A 267 23.62 -7.83 42.93
N ASP A 268 22.39 -7.44 43.25
CA ASP A 268 21.88 -7.50 44.61
C ASP A 268 21.28 -8.89 44.87
N MET A 269 21.82 -9.61 45.84
CA MET A 269 21.52 -11.02 46.07
C MET A 269 20.36 -11.21 47.05
N ASP A 270 19.54 -12.23 46.81
CA ASP A 270 18.40 -12.56 47.69
C ASP A 270 18.87 -13.00 49.10
N ASN A 271 20.11 -13.49 49.20
CA ASN A 271 20.78 -13.86 50.43
C ASN A 271 21.95 -12.89 50.74
N PRO A 272 22.25 -12.61 52.03
CA PRO A 272 23.32 -11.68 52.41
C PRO A 272 24.71 -12.30 52.24
N ILE A 273 25.16 -12.37 50.99
CA ILE A 273 26.48 -12.85 50.55
C ILE A 273 27.26 -11.75 49.80
N GLY A 274 26.87 -10.50 50.01
CA GLY A 274 27.48 -9.32 49.38
C GLY A 274 28.92 -9.06 49.83
N ASN A 275 29.61 -8.24 49.04
CA ASN A 275 30.89 -7.65 49.41
C ASN A 275 31.15 -6.25 48.81
N TRP A 276 30.16 -5.65 48.13
CA TRP A 276 30.34 -4.43 47.33
C TRP A 276 29.46 -3.27 47.82
N ASP A 277 30.07 -2.10 48.03
CA ASP A 277 29.41 -0.88 48.54
C ASP A 277 28.84 0.03 47.44
N GLY A 278 28.87 -0.41 46.18
CA GLY A 278 28.50 0.40 45.02
C GLY A 278 29.61 1.32 44.52
N ARG A 279 30.85 1.23 45.03
CA ARG A 279 31.99 2.05 44.59
C ARG A 279 33.08 1.25 43.90
N PHE A 280 33.84 1.92 43.04
CA PHE A 280 35.04 1.37 42.43
C PHE A 280 36.13 2.45 42.38
N ASP A 281 37.32 2.15 42.90
CA ASP A 281 38.44 3.09 43.07
C ASP A 281 38.01 4.48 43.64
N GLY A 282 37.06 4.45 44.58
CA GLY A 282 36.47 5.63 45.25
C GLY A 282 35.31 6.30 44.52
N VAL A 283 35.18 6.09 43.21
CA VAL A 283 34.05 6.57 42.38
C VAL A 283 32.79 5.79 42.74
N GLN A 284 31.64 6.48 42.86
CA GLN A 284 30.36 5.82 43.12
C GLN A 284 29.70 5.43 41.80
N LEU A 285 29.46 4.13 41.61
CA LEU A 285 28.83 3.56 40.42
C LEU A 285 27.36 3.21 40.64
N CYS A 286 27.01 2.73 41.83
CA CYS A 286 25.64 2.53 42.26
C CYS A 286 25.37 3.19 43.63
N SER A 287 24.19 3.78 43.81
CA SER A 287 23.76 4.38 45.09
C SER A 287 22.81 3.50 45.90
N PHE A 288 22.47 2.32 45.39
CA PHE A 288 21.50 1.38 46.00
C PHE A 288 22.16 0.09 46.50
N ALA A 289 23.44 -0.14 46.19
CA ALA A 289 24.19 -1.30 46.62
C ALA A 289 24.41 -1.31 48.15
N SER A 290 24.38 -2.50 48.73
CA SER A 290 24.67 -2.77 50.14
C SER A 290 25.82 -3.75 50.26
N VAL A 291 26.80 -3.43 51.12
CA VAL A 291 27.99 -4.27 51.37
C VAL A 291 27.62 -5.70 51.74
N GLU A 292 26.48 -5.91 52.37
CA GLU A 292 26.06 -7.21 52.91
C GLU A 292 25.25 -8.07 51.90
N SER A 293 24.67 -7.48 50.84
CA SER A 293 23.85 -8.21 49.85
C SER A 293 24.32 -8.07 48.40
N THR A 294 25.05 -7.03 48.04
CA THR A 294 25.44 -6.77 46.65
C THR A 294 26.85 -7.28 46.34
N VAL A 295 27.02 -7.92 45.18
CA VAL A 295 28.32 -8.39 44.65
C VAL A 295 28.57 -7.73 43.28
N LEU A 296 29.83 -7.42 42.96
CA LEU A 296 30.27 -6.95 41.64
C LEU A 296 31.07 -8.06 40.94
N LEU A 297 30.62 -8.51 39.77
CA LEU A 297 31.23 -9.59 38.99
C LEU A 297 31.43 -9.20 37.52
N HIS A 298 32.22 -9.97 36.78
CA HIS A 298 32.29 -9.82 35.32
C HIS A 298 31.07 -10.46 34.66
N ILE A 299 30.63 -9.94 33.51
CA ILE A 299 29.40 -10.41 32.83
C ILE A 299 29.41 -11.91 32.51
N ASN A 300 30.57 -12.52 32.32
CA ASN A 300 30.72 -13.96 32.03
C ASN A 300 30.52 -14.87 33.27
N ASP A 301 30.58 -14.32 34.50
CA ASP A 301 30.39 -15.10 35.74
C ASP A 301 28.90 -15.25 36.11
N ILE A 302 28.01 -14.73 35.27
CA ILE A 302 26.58 -14.56 35.51
C ILE A 302 25.77 -15.46 34.58
N ILE A 303 24.77 -16.15 35.14
CA ILE A 303 23.82 -16.98 34.40
C ILE A 303 22.50 -16.22 34.30
N PRO A 304 22.05 -15.79 33.11
CA PRO A 304 20.74 -15.14 32.95
C PRO A 304 19.59 -16.16 33.13
N ASP A 305 18.58 -15.82 33.93
CA ASP A 305 17.41 -16.67 34.12
C ASP A 305 16.47 -16.53 32.89
N SER A 306 16.50 -17.49 31.96
CA SER A 306 15.68 -17.43 30.75
C SER A 306 14.19 -17.69 31.01
N VAL A 307 13.35 -16.71 30.65
CA VAL A 307 11.91 -16.69 30.98
C VAL A 307 11.13 -17.78 30.24
N THR A 308 10.94 -18.93 30.90
CA THR A 308 10.27 -20.11 30.32
C THR A 308 9.05 -20.57 31.14
N GLN A 309 7.87 -20.18 30.64
CA GLN A 309 6.52 -20.66 31.00
C GLN A 309 6.00 -20.43 32.45
N GLU A 310 4.68 -20.27 32.55
CA GLU A 310 3.96 -20.17 33.83
C GLU A 310 4.14 -21.44 34.70
N ARG A 311 4.94 -21.36 35.76
CA ARG A 311 4.80 -22.24 36.92
C ARG A 311 3.94 -21.56 37.98
N ARG A 312 2.73 -22.11 38.20
CA ARG A 312 1.81 -21.67 39.26
C ARG A 312 2.51 -21.68 40.63
N PRO A 313 2.22 -20.71 41.52
CA PRO A 313 3.02 -20.45 42.70
C PRO A 313 3.00 -21.63 43.71
N PRO A 314 4.14 -21.98 44.33
CA PRO A 314 4.16 -22.92 45.45
C PRO A 314 3.36 -22.38 46.63
N LYS A 315 2.40 -23.16 47.13
CA LYS A 315 1.75 -22.84 48.41
C LYS A 315 2.70 -23.11 49.57
N LEU A 316 3.02 -22.08 50.34
CA LEU A 316 3.62 -22.23 51.67
C LEU A 316 2.74 -23.15 52.52
N ALA A 317 3.36 -24.14 53.15
CA ALA A 317 2.67 -25.06 54.05
C ALA A 317 2.57 -24.48 55.47
N PHE A 318 1.36 -24.43 56.01
CA PHE A 318 1.13 -24.33 57.45
C PHE A 318 0.38 -25.57 57.93
N MET A 319 0.82 -26.14 59.06
CA MET A 319 0.31 -27.40 59.59
C MET A 319 -0.93 -27.21 60.47
N SER A 320 -1.92 -28.11 60.35
CA SER A 320 -2.47 -28.94 61.47
C SER A 320 -3.99 -29.19 61.42
N ARG A 321 -4.38 -30.46 61.62
CA ARG A 321 -5.72 -30.98 62.02
C ARG A 321 -6.85 -30.76 60.98
N GLY A 322 -7.69 -31.76 60.64
CA GLY A 322 -7.68 -33.20 60.95
C GLY A 322 -9.04 -33.88 60.66
N VAL A 323 -9.06 -35.23 60.69
CA VAL A 323 -10.25 -36.12 60.74
C VAL A 323 -11.16 -36.28 59.51
N GLY A 324 -11.12 -37.48 58.89
CA GLY A 324 -12.27 -38.21 58.29
C GLY A 324 -12.78 -37.81 56.89
N ASP A 325 -13.45 -38.68 56.11
CA ASP A 325 -13.65 -40.15 56.19
C ASP A 325 -14.16 -40.73 54.83
N LYS A 326 -13.75 -41.97 54.46
CA LYS A 326 -14.27 -42.93 53.43
C LYS A 326 -14.57 -42.54 51.94
N GLY A 327 -14.31 -43.51 51.04
CA GLY A 327 -14.87 -43.64 49.67
C GLY A 327 -13.81 -43.70 48.54
N SER A 328 -13.33 -44.80 47.93
CA SER A 328 -13.93 -46.02 47.31
C SER A 328 -14.93 -45.72 46.17
N SER A 329 -14.86 -46.27 44.94
CA SER A 329 -14.00 -47.35 44.39
C SER A 329 -13.97 -47.45 42.84
N SER A 330 -12.76 -47.66 42.28
CA SER A 330 -12.37 -48.55 41.15
C SER A 330 -13.29 -49.06 39.99
N HIS A 331 -12.68 -49.08 38.79
CA HIS A 331 -12.65 -50.16 37.76
C HIS A 331 -13.71 -50.37 36.64
N ASN A 332 -13.19 -50.42 35.39
CA ASN A 332 -13.46 -51.38 34.27
C ASN A 332 -14.26 -51.01 32.98
N LYS A 333 -13.66 -51.43 31.84
CA LYS A 333 -14.15 -51.64 30.45
C LYS A 333 -14.78 -53.06 30.32
N PRO A 334 -15.58 -53.49 29.29
CA PRO A 334 -15.12 -53.62 27.87
C PRO A 334 -16.13 -53.78 26.68
N LYS A 335 -15.61 -53.80 25.42
CA LYS A 335 -16.07 -54.58 24.21
C LYS A 335 -17.46 -54.30 23.56
N VAL A 336 -17.81 -54.68 22.31
CA VAL A 336 -17.08 -54.96 21.02
C VAL A 336 -18.05 -55.01 19.80
N THR A 337 -17.57 -54.70 18.58
CA THR A 337 -17.81 -55.27 17.19
C THR A 337 -17.12 -54.32 16.18
N GLY A 338 -16.65 -54.62 14.96
CA GLY A 338 -16.79 -55.70 13.97
C GLY A 338 -17.26 -55.07 12.63
N SER A 339 -16.69 -55.29 11.42
CA SER A 339 -15.65 -56.22 10.93
C SER A 339 -15.14 -55.89 9.49
N THR A 340 -13.85 -56.13 9.18
CA THR A 340 -13.21 -56.67 7.91
C THR A 340 -13.84 -56.47 6.50
N SER A 341 -13.10 -56.33 5.38
CA SER A 341 -11.64 -56.39 5.10
C SER A 341 -11.25 -55.93 3.66
N ASP A 342 -9.98 -55.55 3.50
CA ASP A 342 -9.17 -55.29 2.29
C ASP A 342 -8.72 -56.61 1.56
N PRO A 343 -7.79 -56.68 0.56
CA PRO A 343 -7.12 -55.66 -0.29
C PRO A 343 -6.98 -56.02 -1.81
N GLY A 344 -6.28 -55.20 -2.62
CA GLY A 344 -5.76 -55.62 -3.94
C GLY A 344 -4.99 -54.58 -4.79
N SER A 345 -3.68 -54.76 -4.98
CA SER A 345 -2.80 -53.87 -5.79
C SER A 345 -2.24 -54.56 -7.05
N ARG A 346 -2.00 -53.80 -8.14
CA ARG A 346 -1.01 -54.11 -9.21
C ARG A 346 -0.73 -52.94 -10.20
N ASN A 347 0.54 -52.78 -10.58
CA ASN A 347 1.05 -51.91 -11.67
C ASN A 347 0.76 -52.53 -13.06
N ARG A 348 0.90 -51.86 -14.24
CA ARG A 348 2.16 -51.32 -14.83
C ARG A 348 1.98 -50.79 -16.29
N SER A 349 2.90 -49.90 -16.73
CA SER A 349 3.42 -49.63 -18.10
C SER A 349 2.53 -49.06 -19.24
N GLU A 350 2.81 -47.80 -19.60
CA GLU A 350 3.32 -47.28 -20.90
C GLU A 350 3.09 -48.06 -22.23
N LEU A 351 2.80 -47.34 -23.33
CA LEU A 351 3.79 -47.00 -24.40
C LEU A 351 3.14 -46.21 -25.60
N PHE A 352 3.78 -45.09 -25.96
CA PHE A 352 3.87 -44.36 -27.25
C PHE A 352 2.86 -44.53 -28.42
N TYR A 353 2.47 -43.38 -28.99
CA TYR A 353 2.76 -43.03 -30.40
C TYR A 353 3.16 -41.55 -30.51
N THR A 354 4.12 -41.23 -31.39
CA THR A 354 4.67 -39.88 -31.62
C THR A 354 5.02 -39.67 -33.11
N LEU A 355 4.84 -38.45 -33.64
CA LEU A 355 5.49 -37.80 -34.80
C LEU A 355 4.77 -36.42 -34.99
N ASN A 356 5.40 -35.27 -34.72
CA ASN A 356 6.26 -34.43 -35.58
C ASN A 356 5.55 -33.90 -36.84
N GLY A 357 5.56 -32.62 -37.22
CA GLY A 357 6.11 -31.36 -36.66
C GLY A 357 5.36 -30.14 -37.26
N SER A 358 5.71 -28.87 -37.09
CA SER A 358 6.98 -28.24 -36.65
C SER A 358 6.76 -26.85 -36.00
N SER A 359 7.70 -26.45 -35.14
CA SER A 359 7.85 -25.11 -34.51
C SER A 359 8.18 -23.98 -35.51
N VAL A 360 7.79 -22.74 -35.16
CA VAL A 360 8.72 -21.59 -35.05
C VAL A 360 8.32 -20.72 -33.83
N ASP A 361 9.29 -20.26 -33.04
CA ASP A 361 9.08 -19.46 -31.81
C ASP A 361 8.87 -17.96 -32.03
N SER A 362 8.30 -17.28 -31.01
CA SER A 362 8.33 -15.80 -30.87
C SER A 362 8.21 -15.35 -29.40
N GLN A 363 9.29 -15.64 -28.63
CA GLN A 363 9.77 -14.98 -27.40
C GLN A 363 8.77 -14.18 -26.52
N GLN A 364 8.52 -14.71 -25.31
CA GLN A 364 7.98 -13.93 -24.19
C GLN A 364 9.00 -12.89 -23.69
N GLN A 365 8.53 -11.71 -23.28
CA GLN A 365 9.33 -10.72 -22.54
C GLN A 365 9.13 -10.89 -21.03
N SER A 366 10.19 -10.73 -20.24
CA SER A 366 10.18 -11.06 -18.81
C SER A 366 9.82 -9.88 -17.88
N LYS A 367 8.85 -10.12 -16.99
CA LYS A 367 8.64 -9.34 -15.76
C LYS A 367 9.29 -10.07 -14.58
N SER A 368 9.96 -9.34 -13.68
CA SER A 368 9.69 -9.39 -12.22
C SER A 368 10.59 -8.41 -11.43
N LYS A 369 10.04 -7.75 -10.43
CA LYS A 369 10.76 -7.22 -9.26
C LYS A 369 9.92 -7.61 -8.05
N ASN A 370 10.50 -8.29 -7.07
CA ASN A 370 9.71 -9.17 -6.20
C ASN A 370 8.95 -8.39 -5.09
N PRO A 371 7.73 -8.83 -4.70
CA PRO A 371 6.73 -7.94 -4.08
C PRO A 371 6.82 -7.86 -2.54
N TRP A 372 8.04 -7.88 -2.01
CA TRP A 372 8.30 -8.58 -0.75
C TRP A 372 8.59 -7.70 0.48
N TYR A 373 9.09 -6.50 0.24
CA TYR A 373 9.37 -5.43 1.20
C TYR A 373 8.10 -4.88 1.92
N ILE A 374 6.96 -5.56 1.81
CA ILE A 374 5.61 -5.02 2.03
C ILE A 374 4.94 -5.61 3.29
N ASP A 375 5.37 -6.75 3.82
CA ASP A 375 4.79 -7.31 5.07
C ASP A 375 5.61 -6.97 6.33
N GLU A 376 6.90 -6.65 6.21
CA GLU A 376 7.77 -6.37 7.37
C GLU A 376 7.57 -4.97 7.96
N ALA A 377 7.47 -3.95 7.09
CA ALA A 377 7.37 -2.55 7.49
C ALA A 377 6.04 -2.20 8.21
N PHE A 378 5.11 -3.16 8.28
CA PHE A 378 3.73 -2.95 8.72
C PHE A 378 3.36 -3.77 9.97
N GLY A 379 4.34 -4.29 10.74
CA GLY A 379 4.07 -5.16 11.90
C GLY A 379 3.10 -4.58 12.94
N GLY A 380 3.16 -3.27 13.22
CA GLY A 380 2.18 -2.56 14.06
C GLY A 380 0.96 -1.99 13.32
N TYR A 381 0.82 -2.27 12.03
CA TYR A 381 -0.11 -1.66 11.07
C TYR A 381 -0.90 -2.70 10.23
N LEU A 382 -0.84 -3.98 10.60
CA LEU A 382 -1.71 -5.02 10.05
C LEU A 382 -3.20 -4.71 10.34
N SER A 383 -4.08 -5.16 9.45
CA SER A 383 -5.52 -5.17 9.68
C SER A 383 -6.02 -6.61 9.79
N GLU A 384 -6.92 -6.83 10.75
CA GLU A 384 -7.57 -8.11 10.99
C GLU A 384 -8.43 -8.56 9.80
N VAL A 385 -8.85 -9.82 9.83
CA VAL A 385 -9.85 -10.40 8.92
C VAL A 385 -11.14 -10.55 9.70
N VAL A 386 -12.28 -10.14 9.13
CA VAL A 386 -13.59 -10.28 9.78
C VAL A 386 -14.59 -10.94 8.84
N GLU A 387 -14.99 -12.15 9.20
CA GLU A 387 -15.98 -12.96 8.47
C GLU A 387 -17.41 -12.43 8.58
N GLU A 388 -17.75 -11.72 9.66
CA GLU A 388 -19.11 -11.25 9.93
C GLU A 388 -19.52 -10.13 8.97
N ASN A 389 -20.61 -10.36 8.21
CA ASN A 389 -21.20 -9.41 7.27
C ASN A 389 -21.53 -8.08 7.96
N THR A 390 -20.68 -7.07 7.76
CA THR A 390 -20.76 -5.80 8.49
C THR A 390 -21.47 -4.74 7.65
N PRO A 391 -22.69 -4.27 7.99
CA PRO A 391 -23.31 -3.13 7.33
C PRO A 391 -22.55 -1.83 7.61
N PRO A 392 -22.63 -0.80 6.75
CA PRO A 392 -22.02 0.49 7.02
C PRO A 392 -22.67 1.17 8.24
N LYS A 393 -21.86 1.63 9.19
CA LYS A 393 -22.33 2.39 10.36
C LYS A 393 -22.47 3.85 9.98
N MET A 394 -23.67 4.39 10.11
CA MET A 394 -23.99 5.78 9.77
C MET A 394 -23.92 6.70 10.99
N GLU A 395 -23.91 8.01 10.73
CA GLU A 395 -23.92 9.06 11.75
C GLU A 395 -22.82 8.83 12.81
N LYS A 396 -23.13 8.99 14.11
CA LYS A 396 -22.14 9.01 15.19
C LYS A 396 -21.38 7.69 15.36
N GLU A 397 -22.06 6.55 15.20
CA GLU A 397 -21.47 5.22 15.44
C GLU A 397 -20.38 4.87 14.42
N GLY A 398 -20.54 5.31 13.16
CA GLY A 398 -19.47 5.22 12.16
C GLY A 398 -18.40 6.29 12.38
N LEU A 399 -18.80 7.50 12.77
CA LEU A 399 -17.91 8.66 12.89
C LEU A 399 -16.80 8.46 13.94
N GLU A 400 -17.14 7.92 15.12
CA GLU A 400 -16.17 7.65 16.20
C GLU A 400 -15.13 6.57 15.81
N ILE A 401 -15.53 5.62 14.96
CA ILE A 401 -14.66 4.56 14.44
C ILE A 401 -13.78 5.07 13.30
N MET A 402 -14.31 5.94 12.44
CA MET A 402 -13.70 6.26 11.14
C MET A 402 -12.80 7.51 11.15
N ILE A 403 -12.95 8.46 12.07
CA ILE A 403 -12.07 9.65 12.12
C ILE A 403 -10.68 9.30 12.67
N GLY A 404 -9.62 9.85 12.05
CA GLY A 404 -8.29 9.96 12.67
C GLY A 404 -7.14 9.88 11.68
N LYS A 405 -5.92 10.01 12.22
CA LYS A 405 -4.72 9.41 11.59
C LYS A 405 -4.74 7.90 11.78
N LYS A 406 -4.15 7.15 10.85
CA LYS A 406 -4.23 5.68 10.78
C LYS A 406 -5.70 5.22 10.67
N LYS A 407 -6.45 5.87 9.77
CA LYS A 407 -7.84 5.55 9.44
C LYS A 407 -8.09 5.66 7.94
N GLY A 408 -9.09 4.91 7.46
CA GLY A 408 -9.30 4.64 6.04
C GLY A 408 -8.35 3.56 5.51
N ILE A 409 -8.29 3.44 4.19
CA ILE A 409 -7.45 2.45 3.51
C ILE A 409 -6.01 2.98 3.39
N GLN A 410 -5.02 2.20 3.81
CA GLN A 410 -3.61 2.58 3.71
C GLN A 410 -3.07 2.44 2.29
N GLY A 411 -2.60 3.55 1.71
CA GLY A 411 -2.06 3.56 0.35
C GLY A 411 -0.59 3.13 0.26
N HIS A 412 -0.21 2.45 -0.82
CA HIS A 412 1.16 2.01 -1.11
C HIS A 412 1.41 1.88 -2.62
N TYR A 413 2.56 2.38 -3.10
CA TYR A 413 2.98 2.40 -4.52
C TYR A 413 1.86 2.74 -5.51
N ASN A 414 1.43 4.01 -5.55
CA ASN A 414 0.44 4.54 -6.51
C ASN A 414 -0.98 3.93 -6.40
N SER A 415 -1.34 3.29 -5.29
CA SER A 415 -2.66 2.66 -5.08
C SER A 415 -3.86 3.60 -4.94
N CYS A 416 -3.67 4.92 -4.88
CA CYS A 416 -4.71 5.86 -4.43
C CYS A 416 -6.00 5.85 -5.26
N TYR A 417 -5.93 5.43 -6.54
CA TYR A 417 -7.11 5.17 -7.38
C TYR A 417 -7.98 4.03 -6.82
N LEU A 418 -7.36 2.96 -6.31
CA LEU A 418 -8.01 1.82 -5.68
C LEU A 418 -8.52 2.23 -4.29
N ASP A 419 -7.64 2.80 -3.47
CA ASP A 419 -7.92 3.16 -2.07
C ASP A 419 -9.13 4.10 -1.97
N SER A 420 -9.13 5.17 -2.78
CA SER A 420 -10.19 6.18 -2.79
C SER A 420 -11.50 5.63 -3.33
N THR A 421 -11.45 4.78 -4.37
CA THR A 421 -12.66 4.21 -4.99
C THR A 421 -13.33 3.20 -4.06
N LEU A 422 -12.54 2.32 -3.43
CA LEU A 422 -13.04 1.38 -2.42
C LEU A 422 -13.60 2.11 -1.19
N PHE A 423 -12.92 3.17 -0.72
CA PHE A 423 -13.42 3.99 0.39
C PHE A 423 -14.74 4.70 0.03
N CYS A 424 -14.83 5.33 -1.16
CA CYS A 424 -16.07 5.93 -1.65
C CYS A 424 -17.23 4.93 -1.66
N LEU A 425 -17.03 3.75 -2.24
CA LEU A 425 -18.10 2.77 -2.49
C LEU A 425 -18.56 2.00 -1.25
N PHE A 426 -17.68 1.75 -0.28
CA PHE A 426 -17.97 0.81 0.82
C PHE A 426 -17.86 1.39 2.24
N ALA A 427 -17.24 2.56 2.45
CA ALA A 427 -17.07 3.10 3.81
C ALA A 427 -18.40 3.37 4.53
N PHE A 428 -19.33 4.06 3.83
CA PHE A 428 -20.63 4.47 4.39
C PHE A 428 -21.82 4.14 3.48
N SER A 429 -21.60 3.69 2.23
CA SER A 429 -22.68 3.21 1.37
C SER A 429 -22.83 1.69 1.49
N SER A 430 -24.07 1.22 1.30
CA SER A 430 -24.40 -0.20 1.09
C SER A 430 -24.87 -0.49 -0.34
N ALA A 431 -24.70 0.44 -1.27
CA ALA A 431 -25.33 0.38 -2.60
C ALA A 431 -24.83 -0.79 -3.47
N LEU A 432 -23.64 -1.34 -3.15
CA LEU A 432 -23.01 -2.46 -3.84
C LEU A 432 -22.77 -3.67 -2.92
N ASP A 433 -23.37 -3.73 -1.73
CA ASP A 433 -23.16 -4.84 -0.79
C ASP A 433 -23.72 -6.17 -1.32
N THR A 434 -24.66 -6.14 -2.26
CA THR A 434 -25.09 -7.30 -3.05
C THR A 434 -23.91 -8.00 -3.74
N VAL A 435 -22.90 -7.25 -4.20
CA VAL A 435 -21.71 -7.78 -4.87
C VAL A 435 -20.82 -8.56 -3.90
N LEU A 436 -20.76 -8.14 -2.63
CA LEU A 436 -20.01 -8.82 -1.57
C LEU A 436 -20.69 -10.11 -1.08
N LEU A 437 -21.99 -10.26 -1.37
CA LEU A 437 -22.86 -11.31 -0.84
C LEU A 437 -23.38 -12.30 -1.90
N ARG A 438 -23.22 -12.03 -3.20
CA ARG A 438 -23.67 -12.92 -4.29
C ARG A 438 -22.94 -14.28 -4.24
N PRO A 439 -23.64 -15.42 -4.13
CA PRO A 439 -23.00 -16.73 -4.23
C PRO A 439 -22.32 -16.96 -5.59
N LYS A 440 -21.24 -17.76 -5.61
CA LYS A 440 -20.58 -18.15 -6.88
C LYS A 440 -21.50 -19.02 -7.74
N GLU A 441 -21.61 -18.66 -9.02
CA GLU A 441 -22.34 -19.39 -10.04
C GLU A 441 -21.38 -20.16 -10.98
N LYS A 442 -21.93 -21.09 -11.78
CA LYS A 442 -21.15 -21.96 -12.69
C LYS A 442 -20.50 -21.23 -13.88
N ASN A 443 -20.84 -19.95 -14.06
CA ASN A 443 -20.39 -19.07 -15.14
C ASN A 443 -19.36 -18.03 -14.65
N ASP A 444 -19.02 -18.05 -13.36
CA ASP A 444 -18.04 -17.13 -12.76
C ASP A 444 -16.60 -17.59 -12.97
N VAL A 445 -15.68 -16.63 -13.02
CA VAL A 445 -14.24 -16.90 -13.20
C VAL A 445 -13.63 -17.63 -12.01
N GLU A 446 -12.45 -18.21 -12.21
CA GLU A 446 -11.69 -18.93 -11.18
C GLU A 446 -11.54 -18.08 -9.89
N TYR A 447 -10.94 -16.90 -10.03
CA TYR A 447 -10.64 -15.92 -8.96
C TYR A 447 -11.86 -15.23 -8.32
N TYR A 448 -13.10 -15.55 -8.71
CA TYR A 448 -14.30 -14.92 -8.17
C TYR A 448 -14.38 -15.01 -6.64
N SER A 449 -14.23 -16.22 -6.08
CA SER A 449 -14.33 -16.46 -4.64
C SER A 449 -13.21 -15.75 -3.88
N GLU A 450 -11.96 -15.95 -4.32
CA GLU A 450 -10.77 -15.31 -3.74
C GLU A 450 -10.95 -13.78 -3.68
N THR A 451 -11.47 -13.17 -4.76
CA THR A 451 -11.67 -11.72 -4.83
C THR A 451 -12.83 -11.24 -3.96
N GLN A 452 -13.98 -11.93 -3.97
CA GLN A 452 -15.14 -11.56 -3.16
C GLN A 452 -14.83 -11.71 -1.66
N GLU A 453 -14.16 -12.79 -1.28
CA GLU A 453 -13.79 -13.10 0.09
C GLU A 453 -12.75 -12.12 0.61
N LEU A 454 -11.68 -11.85 -0.15
CA LEU A 454 -10.69 -10.80 0.14
C LEU A 454 -11.36 -9.42 0.30
N LEU A 455 -12.22 -9.04 -0.64
CA LEU A 455 -12.88 -7.73 -0.64
C LEU A 455 -13.85 -7.58 0.53
N ARG A 456 -14.60 -8.63 0.88
CA ARG A 456 -15.53 -8.61 2.02
C ARG A 456 -14.79 -8.66 3.36
N THR A 457 -13.96 -9.68 3.57
CA THR A 457 -13.47 -10.09 4.90
C THR A 457 -12.15 -9.45 5.30
N GLU A 458 -11.24 -9.16 4.35
CA GLU A 458 -9.96 -8.52 4.64
C GLU A 458 -9.95 -7.00 4.36
N ILE A 459 -10.95 -6.46 3.66
CA ILE A 459 -11.04 -5.05 3.26
C ILE A 459 -12.30 -4.37 3.81
N VAL A 460 -13.50 -4.73 3.37
CA VAL A 460 -14.74 -3.96 3.69
C VAL A 460 -15.19 -4.13 5.14
N ASN A 461 -15.27 -5.36 5.67
CA ASN A 461 -15.66 -5.58 7.07
C ASN A 461 -14.64 -4.94 8.05
N PRO A 462 -13.30 -5.10 7.89
CA PRO A 462 -12.32 -4.41 8.75
C PRO A 462 -12.38 -2.88 8.64
N LEU A 463 -12.64 -2.33 7.44
CA LEU A 463 -12.86 -0.89 7.28
C LEU A 463 -14.05 -0.42 8.11
N ARG A 464 -15.19 -1.13 8.07
CA ARG A 464 -16.43 -0.75 8.78
C ARG A 464 -16.40 -1.00 10.30
N ILE A 465 -15.58 -1.94 10.78
CA ILE A 465 -15.45 -2.25 12.23
C ILE A 465 -14.34 -1.44 12.89
N TYR A 466 -13.14 -1.42 12.29
CA TYR A 466 -11.93 -0.84 12.90
C TYR A 466 -11.56 0.53 12.32
N GLY A 467 -12.20 0.93 11.23
CA GLY A 467 -11.92 2.19 10.55
C GLY A 467 -10.60 2.19 9.78
N TYR A 468 -9.99 1.03 9.52
CA TYR A 468 -8.64 0.95 8.96
C TYR A 468 -8.39 -0.37 8.19
N VAL A 469 -7.65 -0.29 7.07
CA VAL A 469 -7.21 -1.45 6.26
C VAL A 469 -5.73 -1.29 5.90
N CYS A 470 -4.95 -2.36 6.08
CA CYS A 470 -3.52 -2.38 5.74
C CYS A 470 -3.27 -2.48 4.22
N ALA A 471 -2.20 -1.82 3.76
CA ALA A 471 -1.77 -1.84 2.36
C ALA A 471 -1.48 -3.26 1.82
N THR A 472 -1.16 -4.23 2.69
CA THR A 472 -0.91 -5.62 2.30
C THR A 472 -2.15 -6.29 1.71
N LYS A 473 -3.34 -6.00 2.27
CA LYS A 473 -4.65 -6.48 1.77
C LYS A 473 -4.97 -5.88 0.39
N ILE A 474 -4.68 -4.59 0.22
CA ILE A 474 -4.78 -3.89 -1.06
C ILE A 474 -3.81 -4.47 -2.09
N MET A 475 -2.59 -4.82 -1.69
CA MET A 475 -1.62 -5.46 -2.57
C MET A 475 -2.02 -6.90 -2.96
N LYS A 476 -2.71 -7.67 -2.10
CA LYS A 476 -3.36 -8.92 -2.53
C LYS A 476 -4.34 -8.67 -3.68
N LEU A 477 -5.23 -7.68 -3.55
CA LEU A 477 -6.23 -7.37 -4.57
C LEU A 477 -5.58 -6.93 -5.89
N ARG A 478 -4.53 -6.08 -5.81
CA ARG A 478 -3.74 -5.66 -6.98
C ARG A 478 -3.01 -6.82 -7.66
N LYS A 479 -2.54 -7.83 -6.90
CA LYS A 479 -1.98 -9.08 -7.45
C LYS A 479 -3.04 -9.93 -8.18
N ILE A 480 -4.31 -9.92 -7.76
CA ILE A 480 -5.38 -10.64 -8.48
C ILE A 480 -5.78 -9.88 -9.76
N LEU A 481 -5.89 -8.55 -9.72
CA LEU A 481 -6.16 -7.73 -10.91
C LEU A 481 -5.11 -7.98 -12.03
N GLU A 482 -3.82 -8.03 -11.67
CA GLU A 482 -2.73 -8.33 -12.62
C GLU A 482 -2.62 -9.82 -13.04
N LYS A 483 -3.48 -10.72 -12.52
CA LYS A 483 -3.66 -12.11 -13.03
C LYS A 483 -4.80 -12.22 -14.04
N VAL A 484 -5.87 -11.43 -13.86
CA VAL A 484 -7.14 -11.60 -14.58
C VAL A 484 -7.07 -10.99 -15.97
N GLU A 485 -6.57 -9.76 -16.06
CA GLU A 485 -6.29 -9.12 -17.34
C GLU A 485 -4.80 -9.23 -17.65
N ALA A 486 -4.43 -9.38 -18.93
CA ALA A 486 -3.04 -9.30 -19.36
C ALA A 486 -2.44 -7.87 -19.28
N ALA A 487 -3.19 -6.91 -18.72
CA ALA A 487 -2.77 -5.54 -18.51
C ALA A 487 -1.66 -5.45 -17.45
N SER A 488 -0.54 -4.83 -17.82
CA SER A 488 0.56 -4.58 -16.91
C SER A 488 0.29 -3.40 -15.97
N GLY A 489 0.98 -3.43 -14.82
CA GLY A 489 1.17 -2.26 -13.96
C GLY A 489 0.15 -2.12 -12.83
N PHE A 490 -0.83 -3.01 -12.73
CA PHE A 490 -1.80 -3.01 -11.62
C PHE A 490 -1.13 -3.07 -10.25
N THR A 491 0.05 -3.68 -10.13
CA THR A 491 0.84 -3.75 -8.88
C THR A 491 1.79 -2.57 -8.62
N SER A 492 2.05 -1.69 -9.58
CA SER A 492 3.12 -0.67 -9.47
C SER A 492 2.78 0.74 -9.98
N GLU A 493 1.83 0.88 -10.90
CA GLU A 493 1.52 2.13 -11.60
C GLU A 493 0.27 2.82 -11.01
N GLU A 494 0.10 4.11 -11.32
CA GLU A 494 -1.17 4.81 -11.14
C GLU A 494 -2.08 4.40 -12.32
N LYS A 495 -3.27 3.88 -12.01
CA LYS A 495 -4.32 3.53 -12.98
C LYS A 495 -5.52 4.45 -12.80
N ASP A 496 -6.40 4.52 -13.79
CA ASP A 496 -7.64 5.28 -13.64
C ASP A 496 -8.74 4.41 -12.98
N PRO A 497 -9.57 4.98 -12.07
CA PRO A 497 -10.65 4.25 -11.39
C PRO A 497 -11.61 3.51 -12.33
N GLU A 498 -11.82 4.02 -13.55
CA GLU A 498 -12.65 3.37 -14.56
C GLU A 498 -12.04 2.06 -15.12
N GLU A 499 -10.72 1.96 -15.26
CA GLU A 499 -10.01 0.72 -15.62
C GLU A 499 -10.19 -0.33 -14.51
N PHE A 500 -9.97 0.08 -13.26
CA PHE A 500 -10.17 -0.75 -12.07
C PHE A 500 -11.61 -1.25 -11.92
N LEU A 501 -12.60 -0.35 -12.03
CA LEU A 501 -14.02 -0.71 -11.85
C LEU A 501 -14.52 -1.65 -12.95
N ASN A 502 -14.02 -1.51 -14.18
CA ASN A 502 -14.33 -2.46 -15.25
C ASN A 502 -13.82 -3.86 -14.92
N ILE A 503 -12.54 -4.04 -14.63
CA ILE A 503 -11.98 -5.37 -14.33
C ILE A 503 -12.66 -5.99 -13.10
N LEU A 504 -12.83 -5.21 -12.01
CA LEU A 504 -13.43 -5.73 -10.78
C LEU A 504 -14.89 -6.14 -10.98
N PHE A 505 -15.70 -5.32 -11.65
CA PHE A 505 -17.15 -5.56 -11.75
C PHE A 505 -17.55 -6.40 -12.98
N HIS A 506 -16.96 -6.17 -14.16
CA HIS A 506 -17.31 -6.90 -15.37
C HIS A 506 -16.59 -8.26 -15.42
N ASP A 507 -15.26 -8.27 -15.31
CA ASP A 507 -14.45 -9.46 -15.61
C ASP A 507 -14.33 -10.42 -14.43
N ILE A 508 -14.17 -9.89 -13.20
CA ILE A 508 -14.05 -10.72 -11.99
C ILE A 508 -15.40 -11.03 -11.35
N LEU A 509 -16.09 -10.02 -10.81
CA LEU A 509 -17.27 -10.23 -9.97
C LEU A 509 -18.58 -10.37 -10.76
N ARG A 510 -18.54 -10.13 -12.09
CA ARG A 510 -19.64 -10.31 -13.05
C ARG A 510 -20.95 -9.69 -12.55
N VAL A 511 -20.84 -8.45 -12.08
CA VAL A 511 -21.92 -7.62 -11.51
C VAL A 511 -22.92 -7.28 -12.61
N GLU A 512 -24.21 -7.25 -12.28
CA GLU A 512 -25.23 -6.75 -13.22
C GLU A 512 -24.97 -5.26 -13.52
N PRO A 513 -24.91 -4.84 -14.80
CA PRO A 513 -24.57 -3.47 -15.18
C PRO A 513 -25.41 -2.42 -14.46
N LEU A 514 -24.74 -1.54 -13.71
CA LEU A 514 -25.40 -0.58 -12.81
C LEU A 514 -26.32 0.40 -13.55
N LEU A 515 -26.00 0.71 -14.81
CA LEU A 515 -26.72 1.63 -15.68
C LEU A 515 -27.16 0.92 -16.97
N LYS A 516 -28.46 0.95 -17.24
CA LYS A 516 -29.06 0.50 -18.50
C LYS A 516 -29.59 1.70 -19.26
N ILE A 517 -28.87 2.14 -20.29
CA ILE A 517 -29.12 3.40 -21.02
C ILE A 517 -29.59 3.10 -22.44
N ARG A 518 -30.61 3.80 -22.93
CA ARG A 518 -31.09 3.70 -24.31
C ARG A 518 -30.90 5.02 -25.04
N SER A 519 -30.38 4.97 -26.27
CA SER A 519 -30.49 6.08 -27.23
C SER A 519 -31.74 5.84 -28.09
N ALA A 520 -32.47 6.89 -28.46
CA ALA A 520 -33.80 6.76 -29.06
C ALA A 520 -33.82 5.83 -30.29
N GLY A 521 -34.62 4.76 -30.22
CA GLY A 521 -34.76 3.75 -31.28
C GLY A 521 -33.63 2.72 -31.36
N GLN A 522 -32.62 2.79 -30.51
CA GLN A 522 -31.53 1.80 -30.41
C GLN A 522 -31.81 0.73 -29.35
N LYS A 523 -30.95 -0.28 -29.29
CA LYS A 523 -30.90 -1.23 -28.16
C LYS A 523 -30.48 -0.51 -26.88
N VAL A 524 -30.80 -1.11 -25.74
CA VAL A 524 -30.18 -0.76 -24.46
C VAL A 524 -28.68 -1.03 -24.54
N GLN A 525 -27.90 -0.13 -23.96
CA GLN A 525 -26.47 -0.24 -23.73
C GLN A 525 -26.25 -0.32 -22.22
N ASP A 526 -25.36 -1.22 -21.83
CA ASP A 526 -25.11 -1.58 -20.44
C ASP A 526 -23.74 -1.04 -20.00
N CYS A 527 -23.67 -0.34 -18.87
CA CYS A 527 -22.41 0.16 -18.31
C CYS A 527 -22.46 0.33 -16.78
N ASN A 528 -21.31 0.48 -16.13
CA ASN A 528 -21.20 0.66 -14.68
C ASN A 528 -21.10 2.13 -14.24
N PHE A 529 -20.82 3.04 -15.17
CA PHE A 529 -20.64 4.47 -14.94
C PHE A 529 -20.96 5.27 -16.21
N TYR A 530 -21.23 6.57 -16.06
CA TYR A 530 -21.56 7.47 -17.16
C TYR A 530 -20.58 8.64 -17.27
N GLN A 531 -19.90 8.75 -18.41
CA GLN A 531 -19.07 9.91 -18.75
C GLN A 531 -19.94 11.04 -19.31
N ILE A 532 -19.81 12.23 -18.71
CA ILE A 532 -20.40 13.47 -19.22
C ILE A 532 -19.67 13.88 -20.51
N PHE A 533 -20.42 14.00 -21.62
CA PHE A 533 -19.93 14.44 -22.93
C PHE A 533 -20.74 15.62 -23.47
N MET A 534 -20.10 16.79 -23.61
CA MET A 534 -20.74 18.01 -24.11
C MET A 534 -19.75 19.03 -24.64
N GLU A 535 -20.26 19.96 -25.44
CA GLU A 535 -19.59 21.22 -25.73
C GLU A 535 -19.74 22.21 -24.56
N LYS A 536 -18.77 23.13 -24.42
CA LYS A 536 -18.75 24.08 -23.31
C LYS A 536 -19.70 25.25 -23.54
N ASN A 537 -20.77 25.33 -22.76
CA ASN A 537 -21.62 26.52 -22.73
C ASN A 537 -20.93 27.66 -21.93
N GLU A 538 -20.32 28.61 -22.63
CA GLU A 538 -19.61 29.76 -22.01
C GLU A 538 -20.49 30.66 -21.14
N LYS A 539 -21.82 30.58 -21.27
CA LYS A 539 -22.77 31.37 -20.47
C LYS A 539 -22.93 30.87 -19.03
N VAL A 540 -22.38 29.70 -18.69
CA VAL A 540 -22.51 29.10 -17.35
C VAL A 540 -21.16 29.08 -16.64
N GLY A 541 -21.04 29.85 -15.55
CA GLY A 541 -19.80 30.00 -14.80
C GLY A 541 -19.43 28.76 -13.95
N VAL A 542 -20.39 28.22 -13.20
CA VAL A 542 -20.26 26.98 -12.41
C VAL A 542 -21.50 26.12 -12.66
N PRO A 543 -21.40 25.00 -13.40
CA PRO A 543 -22.53 24.12 -13.65
C PRO A 543 -22.75 23.16 -12.46
N THR A 544 -24.00 22.75 -12.26
CA THR A 544 -24.38 21.66 -11.35
C THR A 544 -24.32 20.31 -12.05
N ILE A 545 -24.14 19.21 -11.30
CA ILE A 545 -24.16 17.86 -11.90
C ILE A 545 -25.54 17.52 -12.49
N GLN A 546 -26.63 18.03 -11.93
CA GLN A 546 -27.98 17.93 -12.53
C GLN A 546 -27.99 18.53 -13.96
N GLN A 547 -27.48 19.76 -14.13
CA GLN A 547 -27.37 20.40 -15.45
C GLN A 547 -26.43 19.62 -16.37
N LEU A 548 -25.29 19.15 -15.85
CA LEU A 548 -24.32 18.42 -16.67
C LEU A 548 -24.89 17.10 -17.20
N LEU A 549 -25.60 16.35 -16.35
CA LEU A 549 -26.28 15.11 -16.71
C LEU A 549 -27.42 15.38 -17.72
N GLU A 550 -28.28 16.37 -17.46
CA GLU A 550 -29.34 16.78 -18.38
C GLU A 550 -28.80 17.14 -19.77
N TRP A 551 -27.81 18.05 -19.87
CA TRP A 551 -27.24 18.44 -21.16
C TRP A 551 -26.58 17.27 -21.90
N SER A 552 -25.86 16.40 -21.19
CA SER A 552 -25.20 15.22 -21.78
C SER A 552 -26.22 14.21 -22.33
N PHE A 553 -27.30 13.95 -21.57
CA PHE A 553 -28.40 13.08 -22.02
C PHE A 553 -29.20 13.71 -23.18
N ILE A 554 -29.51 15.00 -23.12
CA ILE A 554 -30.22 15.72 -24.20
C ILE A 554 -29.39 15.71 -25.48
N ASN A 555 -28.07 15.99 -25.39
CA ASN A 555 -27.17 16.06 -26.54
C ASN A 555 -27.14 14.73 -27.30
N SER A 556 -26.80 13.65 -26.60
CA SER A 556 -26.70 12.29 -27.15
C SER A 556 -28.04 11.55 -27.27
N ASN A 557 -29.16 12.23 -27.00
CA ASN A 557 -30.54 11.71 -27.08
C ASN A 557 -30.74 10.41 -26.29
N LEU A 558 -30.28 10.40 -25.04
CA LEU A 558 -30.27 9.27 -24.13
C LEU A 558 -31.41 9.34 -23.10
N LYS A 559 -31.81 8.16 -22.62
CA LYS A 559 -32.68 7.96 -21.46
C LYS A 559 -32.22 6.74 -20.67
N PHE A 560 -32.54 6.70 -19.37
CA PHE A 560 -32.43 5.48 -18.57
C PHE A 560 -33.60 4.54 -18.87
N ALA A 561 -33.31 3.26 -19.11
CA ALA A 561 -34.33 2.23 -19.37
C ALA A 561 -35.00 1.75 -18.06
N GLU A 562 -34.27 1.78 -16.95
CA GLU A 562 -34.74 1.50 -15.59
C GLU A 562 -34.03 2.44 -14.59
N ALA A 563 -34.51 2.49 -13.36
CA ALA A 563 -33.94 3.35 -12.33
C ALA A 563 -32.69 2.70 -11.68
N PRO A 564 -31.49 3.29 -11.79
CA PRO A 564 -30.28 2.71 -11.22
C PRO A 564 -30.30 2.78 -9.68
N SER A 565 -29.82 1.72 -9.03
CA SER A 565 -29.60 1.69 -7.57
C SER A 565 -28.38 2.51 -7.15
N CYS A 566 -27.33 2.48 -7.98
CA CYS A 566 -26.08 3.23 -7.86
C CYS A 566 -25.75 3.90 -9.20
N LEU A 567 -25.46 5.20 -9.19
CA LEU A 567 -25.15 6.00 -10.37
C LEU A 567 -23.80 6.70 -10.17
N ILE A 568 -22.78 6.20 -10.85
CA ILE A 568 -21.44 6.78 -10.89
C ILE A 568 -21.33 7.66 -12.15
N ILE A 569 -21.02 8.95 -11.96
CA ILE A 569 -20.92 9.94 -13.04
C ILE A 569 -19.50 10.50 -13.08
N GLN A 570 -18.82 10.37 -14.22
CA GLN A 570 -17.50 10.96 -14.45
C GLN A 570 -17.62 12.40 -14.99
N MET A 571 -16.79 13.28 -14.46
CA MET A 571 -16.79 14.71 -14.79
C MET A 571 -16.13 14.97 -16.16
N PRO A 572 -16.52 16.04 -16.89
CA PRO A 572 -15.96 16.34 -18.21
C PRO A 572 -14.49 16.83 -18.10
N ARG A 573 -13.58 15.88 -18.30
CA ARG A 573 -12.12 16.05 -18.29
C ARG A 573 -11.50 15.40 -19.53
N PHE A 574 -10.31 15.85 -19.92
CA PHE A 574 -9.57 15.30 -21.05
C PHE A 574 -8.09 15.14 -20.67
N GLY A 575 -7.72 13.97 -20.17
CA GLY A 575 -6.40 13.73 -19.57
C GLY A 575 -6.19 14.49 -18.24
N LYS A 576 -4.93 14.55 -17.78
CA LYS A 576 -4.58 15.10 -16.46
C LYS A 576 -4.66 16.64 -16.39
N ASP A 577 -4.34 17.34 -17.48
CA ASP A 577 -4.22 18.81 -17.49
C ASP A 577 -5.52 19.57 -17.82
N PHE A 578 -6.47 18.95 -18.54
CA PHE A 578 -7.66 19.67 -19.05
C PHE A 578 -8.95 19.32 -18.29
N LYS A 579 -9.50 20.33 -17.63
CA LYS A 579 -10.84 20.32 -17.00
C LYS A 579 -11.75 21.28 -17.78
N LEU A 580 -12.93 20.81 -18.23
CA LEU A 580 -13.83 21.65 -19.04
C LEU A 580 -14.33 22.89 -18.26
N PHE A 581 -14.56 22.73 -16.96
CA PHE A 581 -14.97 23.76 -16.01
C PHE A 581 -13.95 23.89 -14.87
N LYS A 582 -13.76 25.12 -14.35
CA LYS A 582 -12.80 25.39 -13.24
C LYS A 582 -13.35 25.02 -11.86
N LYS A 583 -14.67 25.03 -11.72
CA LYS A 583 -15.41 24.49 -10.58
C LYS A 583 -16.64 23.75 -11.12
N ILE A 584 -17.08 22.71 -10.44
CA ILE A 584 -18.37 22.03 -10.67
C ILE A 584 -19.08 21.98 -9.32
N PHE A 585 -20.39 22.20 -9.31
CA PHE A 585 -21.20 22.06 -8.11
C PHE A 585 -21.77 20.64 -8.04
N PRO A 586 -21.34 19.78 -7.09
CA PRO A 586 -21.92 18.47 -6.93
C PRO A 586 -23.31 18.60 -6.29
N SER A 587 -24.34 18.22 -7.04
CA SER A 587 -25.73 18.27 -6.57
C SER A 587 -25.91 17.29 -5.40
N LEU A 588 -26.45 17.75 -4.26
CA LEU A 588 -26.71 16.85 -3.11
C LEU A 588 -27.82 15.83 -3.40
N GLU A 589 -28.77 16.20 -4.25
CA GLU A 589 -29.76 15.31 -4.84
C GLU A 589 -29.71 15.42 -6.38
N LEU A 590 -29.85 14.29 -7.09
CA LEU A 590 -30.22 14.28 -8.51
C LEU A 590 -31.68 13.88 -8.67
N ASN A 591 -32.37 14.52 -9.60
CA ASN A 591 -33.70 14.13 -10.06
C ASN A 591 -33.60 13.51 -11.45
N ILE A 592 -33.78 12.19 -11.52
CA ILE A 592 -33.67 11.41 -12.77
C ILE A 592 -35.04 11.18 -13.44
N THR A 593 -36.15 11.65 -12.84
CA THR A 593 -37.52 11.44 -13.34
C THR A 593 -37.68 11.85 -14.80
N ASP A 594 -37.09 12.99 -15.21
CA ASP A 594 -37.20 13.50 -16.58
C ASP A 594 -36.25 12.82 -17.58
N LEU A 595 -35.33 11.96 -17.09
CA LEU A 595 -34.33 11.21 -17.84
C LEU A 595 -34.69 9.73 -18.05
N LEU A 596 -35.75 9.22 -17.43
CA LEU A 596 -36.25 7.85 -17.61
C LEU A 596 -37.21 7.75 -18.81
N GLU A 597 -37.26 6.57 -19.45
CA GLU A 597 -38.22 6.30 -20.54
C GLU A 597 -39.63 6.05 -20.02
N ASP A 598 -39.85 4.91 -19.36
CA ASP A 598 -41.17 4.43 -18.91
C ASP A 598 -41.54 4.98 -17.52
N THR A 599 -41.65 6.30 -17.38
CA THR A 599 -42.07 6.93 -16.11
C THR A 599 -43.05 8.09 -16.30
N PRO A 600 -44.05 8.28 -15.41
CA PRO A 600 -44.92 9.45 -15.42
C PRO A 600 -44.12 10.74 -15.19
N ARG A 601 -44.17 11.67 -16.15
CA ARG A 601 -43.46 12.96 -16.06
C ARG A 601 -44.41 14.14 -15.95
N GLN A 602 -44.00 15.19 -15.25
CA GLN A 602 -44.83 16.36 -14.97
C GLN A 602 -44.82 17.37 -16.12
N CYS A 603 -46.00 17.80 -16.59
CA CYS A 603 -46.15 18.87 -17.55
C CYS A 603 -45.68 20.22 -16.98
N ARG A 604 -44.74 20.88 -17.67
CA ARG A 604 -44.14 22.16 -17.24
C ARG A 604 -45.09 23.37 -17.21
N ILE A 605 -46.31 23.25 -17.75
CA ILE A 605 -47.29 24.35 -17.80
C ILE A 605 -48.39 24.18 -16.74
N CYS A 606 -49.02 23.00 -16.65
CA CYS A 606 -50.19 22.77 -15.80
C CYS A 606 -49.98 21.78 -14.65
N GLY A 607 -48.78 21.21 -14.48
CA GLY A 607 -48.47 20.28 -13.38
C GLY A 607 -49.06 18.87 -13.51
N GLY A 608 -49.98 18.63 -14.45
CA GLY A 608 -50.55 17.29 -14.73
C GLY A 608 -49.62 16.39 -15.56
N LEU A 609 -50.10 15.19 -15.93
CA LEU A 609 -49.32 14.19 -16.68
C LEU A 609 -48.86 14.70 -18.05
N ALA A 610 -47.56 14.60 -18.33
CA ALA A 610 -46.99 14.85 -19.65
C ALA A 610 -47.18 13.64 -20.58
N MET A 611 -47.43 13.92 -21.86
CA MET A 611 -47.60 12.93 -22.94
C MET A 611 -46.64 13.18 -24.10
N TYR A 612 -45.97 14.34 -24.14
CA TYR A 612 -45.04 14.72 -25.20
C TYR A 612 -43.82 15.42 -24.62
N GLU A 613 -42.64 15.21 -25.20
CA GLU A 613 -41.43 15.99 -24.91
C GLU A 613 -40.85 16.59 -26.19
N CYS A 614 -40.20 17.75 -26.08
CA CYS A 614 -39.63 18.48 -27.21
C CYS A 614 -38.20 18.93 -26.91
N ARG A 615 -37.22 18.37 -27.64
CA ARG A 615 -35.80 18.74 -27.55
C ARG A 615 -35.58 20.19 -28.00
N GLU A 616 -36.20 20.61 -29.10
CA GLU A 616 -36.07 21.97 -29.65
C GLU A 616 -36.65 23.05 -28.73
N CYS A 617 -37.59 22.71 -27.85
CA CYS A 617 -38.04 23.63 -26.82
C CYS A 617 -37.00 23.84 -25.70
N TYR A 618 -35.98 22.99 -25.52
CA TYR A 618 -35.11 23.03 -24.33
C TYR A 618 -34.43 24.39 -24.13
N ASP A 619 -33.90 24.93 -25.22
CA ASP A 619 -33.20 26.23 -25.28
C ASP A 619 -34.15 27.43 -25.21
N ASP A 620 -35.47 27.21 -25.15
CA ASP A 620 -36.47 28.26 -24.97
C ASP A 620 -36.44 28.77 -23.51
N PRO A 621 -36.06 30.03 -23.26
CA PRO A 621 -35.98 30.59 -21.91
C PRO A 621 -37.36 30.95 -21.36
N ASP A 622 -38.36 31.15 -22.23
CA ASP A 622 -39.70 31.64 -21.86
C ASP A 622 -40.51 30.54 -21.16
N ILE A 623 -40.11 29.26 -21.30
CA ILE A 623 -40.81 28.09 -20.75
C ILE A 623 -39.90 27.31 -19.79
N SER A 624 -39.85 27.72 -18.51
CA SER A 624 -39.05 27.04 -17.47
C SER A 624 -37.60 26.79 -17.91
N ALA A 625 -36.83 27.89 -18.04
CA ALA A 625 -35.45 27.89 -18.52
C ALA A 625 -34.58 26.79 -17.87
N GLY A 626 -33.70 26.17 -18.67
CA GLY A 626 -32.74 25.16 -18.21
C GLY A 626 -33.30 23.78 -17.84
N LYS A 627 -34.62 23.56 -17.84
CA LYS A 627 -35.24 22.24 -17.56
C LYS A 627 -35.70 21.52 -18.82
N ILE A 628 -35.67 20.19 -18.82
CA ILE A 628 -36.31 19.34 -19.86
C ILE A 628 -37.78 19.76 -20.05
N LYS A 629 -38.24 19.78 -21.31
CA LYS A 629 -39.53 20.36 -21.71
C LYS A 629 -40.50 19.26 -22.11
N GLN A 630 -41.39 18.91 -21.19
CA GLN A 630 -42.48 17.97 -21.44
C GLN A 630 -43.85 18.57 -21.09
N PHE A 631 -44.87 18.15 -21.85
CA PHE A 631 -46.19 18.75 -21.87
C PHE A 631 -47.30 17.69 -21.91
N CYS A 632 -48.44 17.95 -21.27
CA CYS A 632 -49.67 17.21 -21.54
C CYS A 632 -50.17 17.54 -22.96
N LYS A 633 -51.09 16.74 -23.52
CA LYS A 633 -51.59 16.91 -24.90
C LYS A 633 -52.04 18.35 -25.19
N THR A 634 -52.89 18.92 -24.33
CA THR A 634 -53.41 20.30 -24.49
C THR A 634 -52.30 21.34 -24.45
N CYS A 635 -51.39 21.26 -23.47
CA CYS A 635 -50.30 22.22 -23.33
C CYS A 635 -49.28 22.10 -24.47
N SER A 636 -49.02 20.89 -25.00
CA SER A 636 -48.16 20.71 -26.18
C SER A 636 -48.73 21.46 -27.39
N THR A 637 -50.03 21.32 -27.67
CA THR A 637 -50.67 22.07 -28.76
C THR A 637 -50.55 23.58 -28.57
N GLN A 638 -50.80 24.12 -27.36
CA GLN A 638 -50.71 25.56 -27.10
C GLN A 638 -49.28 26.11 -27.18
N VAL A 639 -48.29 25.36 -26.70
CA VAL A 639 -46.87 25.75 -26.77
C VAL A 639 -46.38 25.83 -28.22
N HIS A 640 -46.75 24.86 -29.05
CA HIS A 640 -46.31 24.76 -30.45
C HIS A 640 -47.15 25.58 -31.44
N LEU A 641 -48.32 26.10 -31.05
CA LEU A 641 -49.04 27.13 -31.84
C LEU A 641 -48.31 28.49 -31.88
N HIS A 642 -47.31 28.71 -31.01
CA HIS A 642 -46.56 29.95 -30.97
C HIS A 642 -45.60 30.08 -32.17
N PRO A 643 -45.52 31.23 -32.87
CA PRO A 643 -44.75 31.35 -34.12
C PRO A 643 -43.28 30.91 -34.05
N ARG A 644 -42.59 31.12 -32.92
CA ARG A 644 -41.19 30.67 -32.72
C ARG A 644 -41.04 29.14 -32.61
N ARG A 645 -42.13 28.40 -32.42
CA ARG A 645 -42.17 26.95 -32.08
C ARG A 645 -43.05 26.11 -33.02
N LEU A 646 -43.64 26.71 -34.06
CA LEU A 646 -44.52 26.04 -35.04
C LEU A 646 -43.86 24.86 -35.75
N ASN A 647 -42.54 24.92 -35.97
CA ASN A 647 -41.78 23.91 -36.70
C ASN A 647 -41.12 22.86 -35.79
N HIS A 648 -41.28 22.97 -34.45
CA HIS A 648 -40.59 22.08 -33.52
C HIS A 648 -41.15 20.66 -33.56
N THR A 649 -40.25 19.69 -33.61
CA THR A 649 -40.58 18.26 -33.51
C THR A 649 -40.73 17.88 -32.04
N TYR A 650 -41.90 17.36 -31.67
CA TYR A 650 -42.17 16.83 -30.33
C TYR A 650 -42.61 15.37 -30.42
N HIS A 651 -42.07 14.55 -29.52
CA HIS A 651 -42.22 13.10 -29.54
C HIS A 651 -43.12 12.64 -28.39
N PRO A 652 -43.90 11.56 -28.56
CA PRO A 652 -44.67 11.00 -27.45
C PRO A 652 -43.73 10.47 -26.35
N VAL A 653 -44.13 10.67 -25.11
CA VAL A 653 -43.45 10.13 -23.92
C VAL A 653 -43.96 8.71 -23.67
N SER A 654 -43.05 7.75 -23.49
CA SER A 654 -43.40 6.39 -23.07
C SER A 654 -44.00 6.40 -21.65
N LEU A 655 -44.94 5.49 -21.40
CA LEU A 655 -45.68 5.41 -20.14
C LEU A 655 -45.82 3.93 -19.73
N PRO A 656 -45.77 3.61 -18.42
CA PRO A 656 -45.98 2.24 -17.96
C PRO A 656 -47.31 1.66 -18.47
N LYS A 657 -47.29 0.41 -18.92
CA LYS A 657 -48.48 -0.27 -19.47
C LYS A 657 -49.56 -0.48 -18.40
N ASP A 658 -49.14 -0.79 -17.19
CA ASP A 658 -49.97 -1.04 -16.02
C ASP A 658 -50.12 0.21 -15.16
N LEU A 659 -50.24 1.40 -15.79
CA LEU A 659 -50.56 2.63 -15.06
C LEU A 659 -51.90 2.45 -14.32
N PRO A 660 -51.95 2.66 -12.99
CA PRO A 660 -53.22 2.70 -12.27
C PRO A 660 -54.10 3.81 -12.85
N ASP A 661 -55.42 3.62 -12.77
CA ASP A 661 -56.43 4.63 -13.14
C ASP A 661 -56.53 5.71 -12.05
N TRP A 662 -55.39 6.32 -11.75
CA TRP A 662 -55.19 7.31 -10.72
C TRP A 662 -55.72 8.66 -11.20
N ASP A 663 -56.46 9.38 -10.36
CA ASP A 663 -56.93 10.71 -10.74
C ASP A 663 -55.78 11.72 -10.71
N TRP A 664 -55.10 11.87 -11.86
CA TRP A 664 -53.96 12.76 -12.09
C TRP A 664 -54.26 14.25 -11.87
N ARG A 665 -55.50 14.61 -11.50
CA ARG A 665 -55.91 15.94 -11.01
C ARG A 665 -55.54 16.18 -9.55
N HIS A 666 -55.37 15.11 -8.76
CA HIS A 666 -55.21 15.15 -7.30
C HIS A 666 -53.97 14.40 -6.78
N GLY A 667 -53.30 13.59 -7.61
CA GLY A 667 -52.07 12.89 -7.27
C GLY A 667 -50.79 13.71 -7.47
N CYS A 668 -49.81 13.53 -6.58
CA CYS A 668 -48.43 13.91 -6.89
C CYS A 668 -47.83 12.89 -7.86
N ILE A 669 -47.16 13.36 -8.92
CA ILE A 669 -46.42 12.50 -9.84
C ILE A 669 -45.17 11.95 -9.12
N PRO A 670 -44.86 10.64 -9.19
CA PRO A 670 -43.69 10.08 -8.53
C PRO A 670 -42.40 10.76 -8.97
N CYS A 671 -41.65 11.30 -8.01
CA CYS A 671 -40.35 11.92 -8.25
C CYS A 671 -39.24 10.94 -7.85
N GLN A 672 -38.46 10.49 -8.83
CA GLN A 672 -37.32 9.61 -8.63
C GLN A 672 -36.07 10.44 -8.37
N LYS A 673 -35.57 10.35 -7.14
CA LYS A 673 -34.36 11.02 -6.66
C LYS A 673 -33.25 10.04 -6.33
N MET A 674 -32.01 10.49 -6.47
CA MET A 674 -30.82 9.84 -5.92
C MET A 674 -30.06 10.83 -5.04
N GLU A 675 -29.47 10.36 -3.94
CA GLU A 675 -28.67 11.18 -3.02
C GLU A 675 -27.18 11.00 -3.30
N LEU A 676 -26.40 12.09 -3.21
CA LEU A 676 -24.94 12.07 -3.34
C LEU A 676 -24.32 11.48 -2.07
N PHE A 677 -23.64 10.33 -2.18
CA PHE A 677 -22.95 9.70 -1.06
C PHE A 677 -21.43 9.87 -1.12
N ALA A 678 -20.82 9.98 -2.30
CA ALA A 678 -19.38 10.18 -2.43
C ALA A 678 -18.95 11.02 -3.65
N VAL A 679 -17.83 11.72 -3.51
CA VAL A 679 -17.13 12.43 -4.59
C VAL A 679 -15.65 12.02 -4.56
N LEU A 680 -15.18 11.42 -5.65
CA LEU A 680 -13.79 11.04 -5.85
C LEU A 680 -13.08 12.15 -6.65
N CYS A 681 -11.95 12.63 -6.14
CA CYS A 681 -11.26 13.82 -6.64
C CYS A 681 -9.81 13.52 -7.05
N ILE A 682 -9.34 14.19 -8.10
CA ILE A 682 -7.92 14.24 -8.50
C ILE A 682 -7.53 15.65 -8.96
N GLU A 683 -6.44 16.15 -8.39
CA GLU A 683 -5.83 17.44 -8.75
C GLU A 683 -4.82 17.27 -9.90
N THR A 684 -3.91 16.29 -9.79
CA THR A 684 -2.90 15.96 -10.82
C THR A 684 -2.65 14.46 -10.98
N SER A 685 -2.17 13.80 -9.92
CA SER A 685 -1.75 12.38 -9.91
C SER A 685 -1.88 11.77 -8.50
N HIS A 686 -2.95 12.15 -7.79
CA HIS A 686 -3.27 11.62 -6.48
C HIS A 686 -4.78 11.71 -6.24
N TYR A 687 -5.41 10.54 -6.22
CA TYR A 687 -6.84 10.38 -5.95
C TYR A 687 -7.13 10.46 -4.45
N VAL A 688 -8.26 11.10 -4.10
CA VAL A 688 -8.78 11.23 -2.73
C VAL A 688 -10.31 11.16 -2.73
N ALA A 689 -10.90 10.86 -1.57
CA ALA A 689 -12.35 10.74 -1.42
C ALA A 689 -12.95 11.81 -0.51
N PHE A 690 -14.16 12.25 -0.87
CA PHE A 690 -15.12 12.87 0.03
C PHE A 690 -16.32 11.93 0.16
N VAL A 691 -16.74 11.62 1.39
CA VAL A 691 -17.88 10.72 1.64
C VAL A 691 -18.84 11.38 2.63
N LYS A 692 -20.14 11.27 2.35
CA LYS A 692 -21.22 11.77 3.20
C LYS A 692 -21.71 10.63 4.11
N TYR A 693 -21.60 10.81 5.43
CA TYR A 693 -21.84 9.75 6.44
C TYR A 693 -23.17 9.87 7.19
N GLY A 694 -23.97 10.88 6.86
CA GLY A 694 -25.27 11.17 7.48
C GLY A 694 -26.05 12.18 6.64
N LYS A 695 -27.31 12.46 6.97
CA LYS A 695 -28.17 13.30 6.11
C LYS A 695 -27.86 14.80 6.20
N ASP A 696 -27.34 15.25 7.33
CA ASP A 696 -26.97 16.66 7.59
C ASP A 696 -26.02 17.24 6.52
N ASP A 697 -26.11 18.55 6.28
CA ASP A 697 -25.30 19.23 5.27
C ASP A 697 -23.79 19.23 5.60
N SER A 698 -23.45 19.21 6.89
CA SER A 698 -22.08 19.19 7.40
C SER A 698 -21.50 17.78 7.59
N ALA A 699 -22.27 16.73 7.31
CA ALA A 699 -21.89 15.33 7.51
C ALA A 699 -20.91 14.79 6.44
N TRP A 700 -19.80 15.48 6.24
CA TRP A 700 -18.74 15.15 5.28
C TRP A 700 -17.44 14.70 5.97
N LEU A 701 -16.83 13.67 5.38
CA LEU A 701 -15.47 13.22 5.68
C LEU A 701 -14.60 13.32 4.44
N PHE A 702 -13.37 13.82 4.62
CA PHE A 702 -12.30 13.81 3.62
C PHE A 702 -11.28 12.72 3.98
N PHE A 703 -10.97 11.86 3.01
CA PHE A 703 -10.04 10.74 3.13
C PHE A 703 -8.90 10.88 2.11
N ASP A 704 -7.67 10.72 2.60
CA ASP A 704 -6.46 10.65 1.80
C ASP A 704 -5.62 9.44 2.26
N SER A 705 -5.36 8.51 1.34
CA SER A 705 -4.66 7.24 1.65
C SER A 705 -3.16 7.39 1.88
N MET A 706 -2.60 8.56 1.55
CA MET A 706 -1.18 8.89 1.68
C MET A 706 -0.98 10.26 2.35
N ALA A 707 -1.87 10.60 3.28
CA ALA A 707 -1.92 11.89 3.98
C ALA A 707 -0.64 12.27 4.74
N ASP A 708 0.07 11.27 5.26
CA ASP A 708 1.31 11.39 6.01
C ASP A 708 2.21 10.17 5.73
N ARG A 709 3.49 10.23 6.09
CA ARG A 709 4.44 9.12 5.90
C ARG A 709 5.40 8.98 7.07
N ASP A 710 5.49 7.77 7.60
CA ASP A 710 6.51 7.39 8.58
C ASP A 710 7.68 6.70 7.86
N GLY A 711 8.91 6.94 8.32
CA GLY A 711 10.14 6.39 7.73
C GLY A 711 10.54 6.94 6.35
N GLY A 712 11.70 6.47 5.88
CA GLY A 712 12.34 6.87 4.62
C GLY A 712 11.96 5.98 3.42
N GLN A 713 12.95 5.34 2.79
CA GLN A 713 12.69 4.38 1.69
C GLN A 713 11.88 3.18 2.18
N ASN A 714 12.23 2.62 3.35
CA ASN A 714 11.50 1.57 4.07
C ASN A 714 10.21 2.08 4.73
N GLY A 715 9.84 3.34 4.53
CA GLY A 715 8.73 4.01 5.20
C GLY A 715 7.37 3.75 4.57
N PHE A 716 6.36 3.49 5.39
CA PHE A 716 4.97 3.30 4.98
C PHE A 716 4.17 4.61 5.06
N ASN A 717 3.11 4.72 4.26
CA ASN A 717 2.19 5.85 4.36
C ASN A 717 1.20 5.63 5.52
N ILE A 718 0.77 6.71 6.15
CA ILE A 718 -0.28 6.72 7.16
C ILE A 718 -1.52 7.37 6.53
N PRO A 719 -2.64 6.64 6.37
CA PRO A 719 -3.86 7.22 5.83
C PRO A 719 -4.55 8.08 6.90
N GLN A 720 -5.31 9.08 6.45
CA GLN A 720 -6.04 9.96 7.36
C GLN A 720 -7.46 10.22 6.85
N VAL A 721 -8.41 10.14 7.79
CA VAL A 721 -9.82 10.52 7.61
C VAL A 721 -10.10 11.72 8.51
N THR A 722 -10.63 12.79 7.94
CA THR A 722 -10.87 14.07 8.61
C THR A 722 -12.29 14.57 8.40
N PRO A 723 -12.96 15.12 9.44
CA PRO A 723 -14.18 15.91 9.27
C PRO A 723 -13.91 17.14 8.41
N CYS A 724 -14.80 17.40 7.45
CA CYS A 724 -14.74 18.59 6.62
C CYS A 724 -16.11 19.31 6.52
N PRO A 725 -16.67 19.75 7.67
CA PRO A 725 -17.98 20.41 7.70
C PRO A 725 -18.03 21.70 6.88
N GLU A 726 -16.88 22.32 6.56
CA GLU A 726 -16.83 23.49 5.68
C GLU A 726 -17.34 23.20 4.26
N VAL A 727 -17.27 21.93 3.81
CA VAL A 727 -17.90 21.48 2.55
C VAL A 727 -19.39 21.80 2.54
N GLY A 728 -20.10 21.55 3.64
CA GLY A 728 -21.53 21.82 3.77
C GLY A 728 -21.87 23.30 3.63
N GLU A 729 -21.03 24.19 4.16
CA GLU A 729 -21.23 25.64 4.05
C GLU A 729 -20.98 26.14 2.62
N TYR A 730 -19.96 25.64 1.92
CA TYR A 730 -19.77 25.96 0.50
C TYR A 730 -20.88 25.41 -0.40
N LEU A 731 -21.48 24.26 -0.07
CA LEU A 731 -22.61 23.70 -0.82
C LEU A 731 -23.96 24.39 -0.53
N LYS A 732 -24.03 25.29 0.46
CA LYS A 732 -25.18 26.19 0.70
C LYS A 732 -25.09 27.51 -0.08
N MET A 733 -23.92 27.85 -0.62
CA MET A 733 -23.71 29.10 -1.38
C MET A 733 -24.40 29.08 -2.74
N SER A 734 -24.74 30.26 -3.29
CA SER A 734 -25.27 30.34 -4.65
C SER A 734 -24.20 30.02 -5.70
N LEU A 735 -24.64 29.60 -6.88
CA LEU A 735 -23.73 29.34 -8.02
C LEU A 735 -23.01 30.63 -8.48
N GLU A 736 -23.61 31.80 -8.26
CA GLU A 736 -23.04 33.11 -8.60
C GLU A 736 -21.93 33.50 -7.60
N ASP A 737 -22.18 33.31 -6.30
CA ASP A 737 -21.17 33.51 -5.26
C ASP A 737 -19.98 32.56 -5.47
N LEU A 738 -20.26 31.26 -5.66
CA LEU A 738 -19.25 30.24 -5.92
C LEU A 738 -18.51 30.48 -7.23
N HIS A 739 -19.13 31.09 -8.25
CA HIS A 739 -18.43 31.50 -9.46
C HIS A 739 -17.44 32.65 -9.15
N SER A 740 -17.90 33.70 -8.47
CA SER A 740 -17.11 34.89 -8.14
C SER A 740 -15.94 34.63 -7.17
N LEU A 741 -16.09 33.64 -6.28
CA LEU A 741 -15.08 33.29 -5.27
C LEU A 741 -13.80 32.75 -5.92
N ASP A 742 -12.66 33.37 -5.62
CA ASP A 742 -11.33 32.85 -5.99
C ASP A 742 -11.12 31.46 -5.35
N SER A 743 -10.78 30.44 -6.15
CA SER A 743 -10.57 29.08 -5.64
C SER A 743 -9.43 28.96 -4.62
N ARG A 744 -8.52 29.94 -4.58
CA ARG A 744 -7.45 30.06 -3.57
C ARG A 744 -7.93 30.61 -2.22
N ARG A 745 -9.19 31.07 -2.13
CA ARG A 745 -9.84 31.53 -0.90
C ARG A 745 -10.84 30.51 -0.33
N ILE A 746 -11.13 29.43 -1.06
CA ILE A 746 -11.92 28.31 -0.54
C ILE A 746 -11.08 27.60 0.52
N GLN A 747 -11.63 27.48 1.73
CA GLN A 747 -10.94 26.92 2.89
C GLN A 747 -10.90 25.38 2.86
N GLY A 748 -9.96 24.82 3.62
CA GLY A 748 -9.88 23.39 3.89
C GLY A 748 -9.77 22.53 2.63
N CYS A 749 -10.40 21.36 2.67
CA CYS A 749 -10.41 20.45 1.53
C CYS A 749 -11.56 20.73 0.54
N ALA A 750 -12.54 21.58 0.88
CA ALA A 750 -13.64 21.96 -0.02
C ALA A 750 -13.19 22.53 -1.38
N ARG A 751 -11.97 23.10 -1.47
CA ARG A 751 -11.33 23.45 -2.76
C ARG A 751 -11.25 22.22 -3.69
N ARG A 752 -10.81 21.07 -3.18
CA ARG A 752 -10.64 19.83 -3.96
C ARG A 752 -12.00 19.25 -4.37
N LEU A 753 -13.01 19.27 -3.50
CA LEU A 753 -14.36 18.84 -3.88
C LEU A 753 -14.93 19.68 -5.04
N LEU A 754 -14.79 21.00 -5.01
CA LEU A 754 -15.34 21.89 -6.05
C LEU A 754 -14.49 21.99 -7.32
N CYS A 755 -13.16 21.93 -7.22
CA CYS A 755 -12.23 22.16 -8.35
C CYS A 755 -11.58 20.88 -8.90
N ASP A 756 -11.59 19.79 -8.11
CA ASP A 756 -10.86 18.55 -8.39
C ASP A 756 -11.75 17.30 -8.45
N ALA A 757 -13.09 17.42 -8.43
CA ALA A 757 -14.02 16.30 -8.69
C ALA A 757 -13.71 15.58 -10.02
N TYR A 758 -13.73 14.24 -9.99
CA TYR A 758 -13.49 13.36 -11.13
C TYR A 758 -14.63 12.34 -11.29
N MET A 759 -15.07 11.68 -10.22
CA MET A 759 -16.32 10.91 -10.20
C MET A 759 -17.22 11.41 -9.07
N CYS A 760 -18.53 11.40 -9.29
CA CYS A 760 -19.55 11.64 -8.27
C CYS A 760 -20.52 10.46 -8.23
N MET A 761 -20.79 9.95 -7.04
CA MET A 761 -21.47 8.68 -6.82
C MET A 761 -22.77 8.91 -6.06
N TYR A 762 -23.87 8.44 -6.65
CA TYR A 762 -25.23 8.65 -6.18
C TYR A 762 -25.92 7.32 -5.90
N GLN A 763 -26.75 7.26 -4.87
CA GLN A 763 -27.49 6.06 -4.49
C GLN A 763 -28.99 6.34 -4.41
N SER A 764 -29.81 5.31 -4.61
CA SER A 764 -31.27 5.38 -4.42
C SER A 764 -31.62 5.29 -2.92
N PRO A 765 -32.20 6.34 -2.29
CA PRO A 765 -32.53 6.34 -0.85
C PRO A 765 -33.59 5.31 -0.45
N THR A 766 -34.24 4.67 -1.43
CA THR A 766 -35.31 3.67 -1.24
C THR A 766 -34.86 2.23 -1.45
N MET A 767 -33.64 2.01 -1.98
CA MET A 767 -33.12 0.69 -2.38
C MET A 767 -31.88 0.26 -1.57
N SER A 768 -31.72 0.77 -0.36
CA SER A 768 -30.70 0.28 0.58
C SER A 768 -30.95 -1.18 0.96
N LEU A 769 -29.88 -1.97 1.04
CA LEU A 769 -29.94 -3.40 1.39
C LEU A 769 -30.26 -3.61 2.88
N TYR A 770 -29.88 -2.64 3.72
CA TYR A 770 -30.23 -2.54 5.13
C TYR A 770 -31.27 -1.41 5.34
N LYS A 771 -32.11 -1.53 6.37
CA LYS A 771 -33.18 -0.58 6.74
C LYS A 771 -33.29 -0.44 8.24
#